data_AF-K8GT04-F1
#
_entry.id   AF-K8GT04-F1
#
_cell.length_a   1.000
_cell.length_b   1.000
_cell.length_c   1.000
_cell.angle_alpha   90.00
_cell.angle_beta   90.00
_cell.angle_gamma   90.00
#
_symmetry.space_group_name_H-M   'P 1'
#
loop_
_entity.id
_entity.type
_entity.pdbx_description
1 polymer ?
#
loop_
_entity_poly.entity_id
_entity_poly.type
_entity_poly.pdbx_seq_one_letter_code
_entity_poly.pdbx_strand_id
1 'polypeptide(L)'
;MPTIFVTSTADSGAGSLREAIAIAQSGDTIEFNLAPGSTITLTSGQIEITPGKNLLIDGAGAPNLTISGNNSSRIFFLNSNVSFPTTLTIQNLTLSNAYTSDRGGAILAENRAQLAVLNVSFNNNTADRGGGALFGAWETNIAVVNSRFTNNVAIAGNDERGAGAIGFVSPGTLFVQNSIFSNNRGINGAAINSLNGKLLIENSQFINNDTTAAYYDTGNPNPFLRGFGGAVYTDRASSTTEPAGYISISGSVFEGNRGRGEGGAAYLYTAAGQDNVIIENSRFVDNAVLSLPGGNNGNGGAVTVISNGFNRGLEVRNTTFANNTAPSQGGGLWVYDSPTTITNSTFSGNRAGGGPGDVFSQVGGGLAFYNAPATIANTTFANNNAAWVGGALSANSSAVVTFINSLFNNNTANNPFQILQHASGDNFIDGGGNLQFPGKLTNFFNDKNVVPGVLIADPLLNPLQFVNGALVHTLSAGSPAIDAGVAFGLGTDQSGAPRPQDGDLNGTALMDIGAVEAPGIPMPEIGMQDGATNILDGTTTPINFGNALIGDTLIRTFTVFNTGTAPLDLTGLSLPTGFSLAGVLPGTLAAGASTSLTIQVDTSTAGTYSGTFVLSNNDSDENPFDFTIQATVRGANNPPVVSIPIPDQTTTATTLFQYTVGATAFTDLDNDPLSLSATLTGGSPLPSWLIFDPVTRTFSGIPAPGNVGTISIDLTANDGFGGTVTDTFVLTIAPAPILPINGTNESETLVGTVNPDIIFGFDGQDIISGDLGDDVIWGGAGHDRLFGQEGNDELHGELGNDQLYGDEGDDLLFGGDGDDLLYGGAGSDRLYGGLGNDILTGDAGADIFVLAPGEGIDTIRDFRVGEDQIGLTGGLTYGQLSITQRSSQTWIRDTATSQLLARLDGVNASALIAQAATSFVVI
;
A
#
# COMPACT_ATOMS: atom_id res chain seq x y z
N MET A 1 -23.04 -5.50 -8.25
CA MET A 1 -22.30 -5.43 -9.54
C MET A 1 -21.78 -6.82 -9.88
N PRO A 2 -22.06 -7.35 -11.08
CA PRO A 2 -21.70 -8.70 -11.46
C PRO A 2 -20.18 -8.90 -11.56
N THR A 3 -19.73 -10.10 -11.17
CA THR A 3 -18.39 -10.60 -11.45
C THR A 3 -18.43 -11.40 -12.75
N ILE A 4 -17.55 -11.07 -13.69
CA ILE A 4 -17.46 -11.73 -14.99
C ILE A 4 -16.19 -12.57 -15.02
N PHE A 5 -16.34 -13.87 -15.29
CA PHE A 5 -15.22 -14.81 -15.29
C PHE A 5 -14.61 -14.98 -16.68
N VAL A 6 -13.31 -14.78 -16.78
CA VAL A 6 -12.48 -15.26 -17.88
C VAL A 6 -12.18 -16.73 -17.63
N THR A 7 -12.57 -17.60 -18.57
CA THR A 7 -12.46 -19.06 -18.48
C THR A 7 -11.58 -19.67 -19.57
N SER A 8 -11.06 -18.84 -20.47
CA SER A 8 -10.18 -19.23 -21.57
C SER A 8 -8.86 -18.46 -21.56
N THR A 9 -7.77 -19.14 -21.90
CA THR A 9 -6.46 -18.50 -22.14
C THR A 9 -6.37 -17.85 -23.53
N ALA A 10 -7.35 -18.07 -24.40
CA ALA A 10 -7.44 -17.33 -25.66
C ALA A 10 -7.77 -15.87 -25.37
N ASP A 11 -7.13 -14.94 -26.09
CA ASP A 11 -7.39 -13.51 -25.90
C ASP A 11 -8.73 -13.06 -26.48
N SER A 12 -9.32 -13.83 -27.40
CA SER A 12 -10.60 -13.55 -28.07
C SER A 12 -11.51 -14.78 -28.17
N GLY A 13 -12.79 -14.54 -28.45
CA GLY A 13 -13.83 -15.58 -28.52
C GLY A 13 -14.48 -15.87 -27.16
N ALA A 14 -15.31 -16.91 -27.13
CA ALA A 14 -16.08 -17.27 -25.94
C ALA A 14 -15.19 -17.55 -24.73
N GLY A 15 -15.51 -16.95 -23.58
CA GLY A 15 -14.81 -17.08 -22.30
C GLY A 15 -13.48 -16.31 -22.22
N SER A 16 -13.14 -15.50 -23.22
CA SER A 16 -11.89 -14.73 -23.27
C SER A 16 -11.95 -13.42 -22.47
N LEU A 17 -10.78 -12.86 -22.16
CA LEU A 17 -10.66 -11.55 -21.52
C LEU A 17 -11.29 -10.42 -22.37
N ARG A 18 -11.15 -10.46 -23.69
CA ARG A 18 -11.79 -9.46 -24.58
C ARG A 18 -13.31 -9.54 -24.53
N GLU A 19 -13.87 -10.75 -24.51
CA GLU A 19 -15.31 -10.92 -24.40
C GLU A 19 -15.82 -10.45 -23.03
N ALA A 20 -15.12 -10.82 -21.95
CA ALA A 20 -15.45 -10.37 -20.60
C ALA A 20 -15.51 -8.83 -20.50
N ILE A 21 -14.50 -8.14 -21.03
CA ILE A 21 -14.47 -6.66 -21.07
C ILE A 21 -15.57 -6.08 -21.97
N ALA A 22 -15.90 -6.76 -23.07
CA ALA A 22 -16.93 -6.30 -24.00
C ALA A 22 -18.32 -6.30 -23.34
N ILE A 23 -18.65 -7.37 -22.61
CA ILE A 23 -19.97 -7.52 -21.95
C ILE A 23 -20.05 -6.78 -20.61
N ALA A 24 -18.90 -6.51 -19.96
CA ALA A 24 -18.83 -5.80 -18.70
C ALA A 24 -19.47 -4.41 -18.77
N GLN A 25 -20.27 -4.10 -17.75
CA GLN A 25 -20.82 -2.78 -17.47
C GLN A 25 -19.87 -1.99 -16.56
N SER A 26 -20.13 -0.69 -16.42
CA SER A 26 -19.34 0.16 -15.54
C SER A 26 -19.54 -0.25 -14.09
N GLY A 27 -18.43 -0.47 -13.39
CA GLY A 27 -18.32 -0.94 -12.01
C GLY A 27 -18.19 -2.45 -11.86
N ASP A 28 -18.27 -3.22 -12.94
CA ASP A 28 -18.09 -4.68 -12.90
C ASP A 28 -16.66 -5.08 -12.52
N THR A 29 -16.55 -6.28 -11.95
CA THR A 29 -15.27 -6.94 -11.66
C THR A 29 -15.03 -8.08 -12.65
N ILE A 30 -13.82 -8.17 -13.18
CA ILE A 30 -13.37 -9.24 -14.06
C ILE A 30 -12.39 -10.11 -13.28
N GLU A 31 -12.75 -11.37 -13.09
CA GLU A 31 -11.92 -12.38 -12.44
C GLU A 31 -11.54 -13.49 -13.42
N PHE A 32 -10.52 -14.28 -13.05
CA PHE A 32 -10.01 -15.36 -13.88
C PHE A 32 -10.26 -16.70 -13.20
N ASN A 33 -11.07 -17.54 -13.83
CA ASN A 33 -11.20 -18.96 -13.48
C ASN A 33 -10.33 -19.78 -14.43
N LEU A 34 -9.02 -19.65 -14.23
CA LEU A 34 -7.98 -20.31 -15.02
C LEU A 34 -7.04 -21.08 -14.08
N ALA A 35 -6.31 -22.05 -14.61
CA ALA A 35 -5.31 -22.76 -13.83
C ALA A 35 -4.19 -21.79 -13.33
N PRO A 36 -3.60 -22.01 -12.16
CA PRO A 36 -2.44 -21.26 -11.70
C PRO A 36 -1.31 -21.23 -12.74
N GLY A 37 -0.66 -20.09 -12.92
CA GLY A 37 0.42 -19.89 -13.90
C GLY A 37 -0.05 -19.78 -15.36
N SER A 38 -1.37 -19.69 -15.60
CA SER A 38 -1.90 -19.49 -16.95
C SER A 38 -1.37 -18.22 -17.60
N THR A 39 -1.22 -18.26 -18.93
CA THR A 39 -0.84 -17.09 -19.73
C THR A 39 -1.89 -16.81 -20.80
N ILE A 40 -2.45 -15.60 -20.80
CA ILE A 40 -3.26 -15.07 -21.89
C ILE A 40 -2.34 -14.29 -22.82
N THR A 41 -2.14 -14.80 -24.03
CA THR A 41 -1.25 -14.18 -25.03
C THR A 41 -2.09 -13.43 -26.06
N LEU A 42 -1.91 -12.12 -26.17
CA LEU A 42 -2.60 -11.33 -27.19
C LEU A 42 -2.14 -11.76 -28.59
N THR A 43 -3.11 -12.05 -29.45
CA THR A 43 -2.88 -12.49 -30.83
C THR A 43 -3.12 -11.38 -31.84
N SER A 44 -3.90 -10.36 -31.45
CA SER A 44 -4.18 -9.19 -32.28
C SER A 44 -4.54 -7.97 -31.45
N GLY A 45 -3.99 -6.80 -31.82
CA GLY A 45 -4.35 -5.50 -31.24
C GLY A 45 -4.15 -5.37 -29.74
N GLN A 46 -4.55 -4.23 -29.18
CA GLN A 46 -4.62 -3.98 -27.73
C GLN A 46 -6.02 -4.25 -27.20
N ILE A 47 -6.18 -4.40 -25.89
CA ILE A 47 -7.46 -4.48 -25.20
C ILE A 47 -7.89 -3.07 -24.82
N GLU A 48 -9.03 -2.62 -25.34
CA GLU A 48 -9.55 -1.28 -25.11
C GLU A 48 -10.60 -1.28 -24.00
N ILE A 49 -10.39 -0.41 -23.00
CA ILE A 49 -11.41 -0.05 -22.01
C ILE A 49 -12.08 1.22 -22.51
N THR A 50 -13.36 1.11 -22.89
CA THR A 50 -14.11 2.20 -23.52
C THR A 50 -14.47 3.32 -22.54
N PRO A 51 -14.71 4.57 -23.02
CA PRO A 51 -15.00 5.69 -22.14
C PRO A 51 -16.18 5.45 -21.18
N GLY A 52 -15.98 5.79 -19.91
CA GLY A 52 -16.99 5.66 -18.84
C GLY A 52 -17.15 4.25 -18.28
N LYS A 53 -16.45 3.26 -18.84
CA LYS A 53 -16.49 1.87 -18.37
C LYS A 53 -15.48 1.67 -17.23
N ASN A 54 -15.92 1.92 -16.01
CA ASN A 54 -15.11 1.71 -14.82
C ASN A 54 -14.99 0.21 -14.55
N LEU A 55 -13.81 -0.33 -14.27
CA LEU A 55 -13.64 -1.77 -14.06
C LEU A 55 -12.62 -2.07 -12.97
N LEU A 56 -12.79 -3.23 -12.34
CA LEU A 56 -11.74 -3.93 -11.59
C LEU A 56 -11.35 -5.20 -12.37
N ILE A 57 -10.05 -5.41 -12.60
CA ILE A 57 -9.51 -6.65 -13.16
C ILE A 57 -8.63 -7.29 -12.08
N ASP A 58 -9.04 -8.45 -11.58
CA ASP A 58 -8.37 -9.15 -10.47
C ASP A 58 -7.90 -10.55 -10.86
N GLY A 59 -6.59 -10.75 -10.83
CA GLY A 59 -5.94 -12.04 -11.08
C GLY A 59 -6.00 -13.03 -9.92
N ALA A 60 -6.57 -12.71 -8.76
CA ALA A 60 -6.54 -13.55 -7.56
C ALA A 60 -7.11 -14.96 -7.79
N GLY A 61 -8.15 -15.09 -8.62
CA GLY A 61 -8.75 -16.38 -8.99
C GLY A 61 -7.83 -17.32 -9.79
N ALA A 62 -6.74 -16.79 -10.37
CA ALA A 62 -5.73 -17.56 -11.11
C ALA A 62 -4.31 -17.17 -10.63
N PRO A 63 -3.80 -17.76 -9.54
CA PRO A 63 -2.50 -17.41 -8.99
C PRO A 63 -1.37 -17.45 -10.03
N ASN A 64 -0.50 -16.44 -10.04
CA ASN A 64 0.57 -16.28 -11.04
C ASN A 64 0.09 -16.11 -12.50
N LEU A 65 -1.13 -15.61 -12.72
CA LEU A 65 -1.63 -15.27 -14.05
C LEU A 65 -0.73 -14.26 -14.76
N THR A 66 -0.47 -14.51 -16.04
CA THR A 66 0.20 -13.57 -16.94
C THR A 66 -0.70 -13.16 -18.09
N ILE A 67 -0.78 -11.87 -18.38
CA ILE A 67 -1.31 -11.35 -19.64
C ILE A 67 -0.12 -10.83 -20.45
N SER A 68 0.09 -11.38 -21.64
CA SER A 68 1.25 -11.09 -22.46
C SER A 68 0.90 -10.41 -23.77
N GLY A 69 1.56 -9.28 -24.08
CA GLY A 69 1.44 -8.60 -25.37
C GLY A 69 2.22 -9.27 -26.51
N ASN A 70 2.83 -10.44 -26.27
CA ASN A 70 3.50 -11.27 -27.26
C ASN A 70 4.62 -10.58 -28.09
N ASN A 71 5.26 -9.57 -27.50
CA ASN A 71 6.21 -8.66 -28.15
C ASN A 71 5.66 -7.98 -29.41
N SER A 72 4.34 -7.90 -29.57
CA SER A 72 3.70 -7.32 -30.75
C SER A 72 2.58 -6.34 -30.45
N SER A 73 2.09 -6.30 -29.22
CA SER A 73 0.90 -5.51 -28.88
C SER A 73 1.02 -4.88 -27.51
N ARG A 74 0.42 -3.68 -27.40
CA ARG A 74 0.07 -3.11 -26.10
C ARG A 74 -0.99 -3.99 -25.44
N ILE A 75 -0.94 -4.15 -24.13
CA ILE A 75 -1.95 -4.96 -23.43
C ILE A 75 -3.24 -4.16 -23.27
N PHE A 76 -3.24 -3.08 -22.50
CA PHE A 76 -4.43 -2.27 -22.21
C PHE A 76 -4.32 -0.84 -22.74
N PHE A 77 -5.44 -0.34 -23.26
CA PHE A 77 -5.65 1.07 -23.55
C PHE A 77 -6.90 1.55 -22.82
N LEU A 78 -6.71 2.45 -21.85
CA LEU A 78 -7.78 3.14 -21.16
C LEU A 78 -8.18 4.35 -21.99
N ASN A 79 -9.21 4.16 -22.79
CA ASN A 79 -9.81 5.23 -23.57
C ASN A 79 -10.76 6.02 -22.67
N SER A 80 -10.25 7.03 -21.97
CA SER A 80 -11.06 7.96 -21.18
C SER A 80 -11.25 9.28 -21.93
N ASN A 81 -12.25 10.07 -21.57
CA ASN A 81 -12.37 11.46 -22.05
C ASN A 81 -12.96 12.38 -20.96
N VAL A 82 -13.09 13.68 -21.26
CA VAL A 82 -13.55 14.68 -20.28
C VAL A 82 -15.01 14.53 -19.87
N SER A 83 -15.85 13.99 -20.75
CA SER A 83 -17.29 13.77 -20.50
C SER A 83 -17.54 12.45 -19.79
N PHE A 84 -16.71 11.45 -20.07
CA PHE A 84 -16.78 10.10 -19.52
C PHE A 84 -15.40 9.69 -18.98
N PRO A 85 -15.03 10.18 -17.78
CA PRO A 85 -13.86 9.69 -17.06
C PRO A 85 -13.95 8.18 -16.86
N THR A 86 -12.82 7.48 -16.96
CA THR A 86 -12.75 6.02 -16.88
C THR A 86 -11.77 5.61 -15.79
N THR A 87 -12.22 4.74 -14.90
CA THR A 87 -11.43 4.18 -13.81
C THR A 87 -11.09 2.73 -14.12
N LEU A 88 -9.82 2.36 -14.01
CA LEU A 88 -9.43 0.95 -14.01
C LEU A 88 -8.61 0.66 -12.77
N THR A 89 -8.98 -0.40 -12.07
CA THR A 89 -8.08 -1.05 -11.11
C THR A 89 -7.61 -2.37 -11.69
N ILE A 90 -6.30 -2.62 -11.67
CA ILE A 90 -5.71 -3.93 -12.02
C ILE A 90 -4.96 -4.44 -10.80
N GLN A 91 -5.20 -5.71 -10.44
CA GLN A 91 -4.52 -6.32 -9.31
C GLN A 91 -4.19 -7.81 -9.48
N ASN A 92 -3.21 -8.26 -8.69
CA ASN A 92 -2.84 -9.67 -8.48
C ASN A 92 -2.45 -10.45 -9.76
N LEU A 93 -1.74 -9.82 -10.70
CA LEU A 93 -1.34 -10.46 -11.96
C LEU A 93 -0.01 -9.94 -12.53
N THR A 94 0.46 -10.57 -13.59
CA THR A 94 1.65 -10.13 -14.36
C THR A 94 1.26 -9.61 -15.73
N LEU A 95 1.79 -8.44 -16.11
CA LEU A 95 1.71 -7.86 -17.45
C LEU A 95 3.11 -7.92 -18.10
N SER A 96 3.25 -8.69 -19.17
CA SER A 96 4.58 -8.99 -19.71
C SER A 96 4.72 -8.98 -21.23
N ASN A 97 5.96 -8.77 -21.67
CA ASN A 97 6.35 -8.83 -23.08
C ASN A 97 5.41 -8.01 -23.97
N ALA A 98 4.94 -6.86 -23.50
CA ALA A 98 4.14 -5.98 -24.32
C ALA A 98 5.05 -5.15 -25.24
N TYR A 99 4.56 -4.82 -26.43
CA TYR A 99 5.29 -3.97 -27.38
C TYR A 99 4.36 -3.00 -28.07
N THR A 100 4.79 -1.74 -28.19
CA THR A 100 4.15 -0.74 -29.04
C THR A 100 5.19 0.21 -29.64
N SER A 101 4.97 0.63 -30.88
CA SER A 101 5.77 1.70 -31.51
C SER A 101 5.41 3.10 -30.99
N ASP A 102 4.47 3.19 -30.07
CA ASP A 102 4.01 4.42 -29.44
C ASP A 102 4.34 4.41 -27.93
N ARG A 103 3.46 4.90 -27.06
CA ARG A 103 3.70 5.00 -25.60
C ARG A 103 2.94 3.93 -24.83
N GLY A 104 3.37 3.59 -23.61
CA GLY A 104 2.62 2.68 -22.74
C GLY A 104 2.67 1.25 -23.28
N GLY A 105 3.74 0.52 -23.02
CA GLY A 105 3.92 -0.82 -23.57
C GLY A 105 2.87 -1.78 -23.02
N ALA A 106 2.72 -1.90 -21.71
CA ALA A 106 1.62 -2.66 -21.13
C ALA A 106 0.32 -1.84 -21.09
N ILE A 107 0.36 -0.60 -20.57
CA ILE A 107 -0.84 0.22 -20.36
C ILE A 107 -0.63 1.63 -20.89
N LEU A 108 -1.59 2.13 -21.68
CA LEU A 108 -1.74 3.57 -21.96
C LEU A 108 -3.04 4.08 -21.34
N ALA A 109 -2.95 5.16 -20.57
CA ALA A 109 -4.07 5.89 -19.99
C ALA A 109 -3.99 7.38 -20.39
N GLU A 110 -5.10 7.94 -20.87
CA GLU A 110 -5.16 9.33 -21.36
C GLU A 110 -6.38 10.07 -20.82
N ASN A 111 -6.40 11.41 -20.97
CA ASN A 111 -7.47 12.30 -20.51
C ASN A 111 -7.69 12.18 -18.99
N ARG A 112 -8.94 12.11 -18.51
CA ARG A 112 -9.30 12.06 -17.08
C ARG A 112 -9.25 10.65 -16.47
N ALA A 113 -8.44 9.75 -17.02
CA ALA A 113 -8.37 8.38 -16.55
C ALA A 113 -7.89 8.30 -15.08
N GLN A 114 -8.48 7.38 -14.32
CA GLN A 114 -8.01 7.02 -12.97
C GLN A 114 -7.50 5.59 -13.02
N LEU A 115 -6.20 5.37 -12.77
CA LEU A 115 -5.60 4.05 -12.86
C LEU A 115 -5.00 3.64 -11.51
N ALA A 116 -5.49 2.55 -10.94
CA ALA A 116 -4.90 1.90 -9.78
C ALA A 116 -4.25 0.58 -10.18
N VAL A 117 -3.00 0.39 -9.74
CA VAL A 117 -2.21 -0.82 -9.98
C VAL A 117 -1.74 -1.36 -8.64
N LEU A 118 -2.28 -2.52 -8.25
CA LEU A 118 -2.10 -3.08 -6.91
C LEU A 118 -1.55 -4.51 -7.00
N ASN A 119 -0.36 -4.77 -6.45
CA ASN A 119 0.25 -6.11 -6.51
C ASN A 119 0.38 -6.66 -7.95
N VAL A 120 0.91 -5.83 -8.86
CA VAL A 120 1.11 -6.21 -10.27
C VAL A 120 2.58 -6.24 -10.63
N SER A 121 2.98 -7.24 -11.43
CA SER A 121 4.32 -7.32 -12.01
C SER A 121 4.34 -6.91 -13.47
N PHE A 122 5.12 -5.89 -13.83
CA PHE A 122 5.39 -5.45 -15.20
C PHE A 122 6.76 -5.93 -15.65
N ASN A 123 6.79 -6.92 -16.53
CA ASN A 123 8.02 -7.62 -16.93
C ASN A 123 8.31 -7.51 -18.42
N ASN A 124 9.48 -7.00 -18.77
CA ASN A 124 9.99 -6.96 -20.16
C ASN A 124 9.06 -6.23 -21.15
N ASN A 125 8.32 -5.22 -20.70
CA ASN A 125 7.47 -4.44 -21.60
C ASN A 125 8.28 -3.35 -22.31
N THR A 126 7.97 -3.11 -23.58
CA THR A 126 8.69 -2.18 -24.44
C THR A 126 7.74 -1.19 -25.10
N ALA A 127 8.10 0.09 -25.10
CA ALA A 127 7.39 1.13 -25.85
C ALA A 127 8.40 2.06 -26.52
N ASP A 128 8.24 2.35 -27.81
CA ASP A 128 9.25 3.16 -28.50
C ASP A 128 9.28 4.61 -27.98
N ARG A 129 8.13 5.20 -27.60
CA ARG A 129 7.99 6.63 -27.29
C ARG A 129 7.79 6.99 -25.81
N GLY A 130 7.91 6.02 -24.91
CA GLY A 130 7.84 6.25 -23.46
C GLY A 130 6.86 5.36 -22.71
N GLY A 131 7.14 5.15 -21.42
CA GLY A 131 6.34 4.27 -20.58
C GLY A 131 6.41 2.82 -21.04
N GLY A 132 7.60 2.23 -21.04
CA GLY A 132 7.78 0.85 -21.50
C GLY A 132 6.81 -0.12 -20.81
N ALA A 133 6.47 0.11 -19.55
CA ALA A 133 5.33 -0.52 -18.89
C ALA A 133 4.06 0.31 -19.00
N LEU A 134 4.04 1.51 -18.44
CA LEU A 134 2.84 2.31 -18.24
C LEU A 134 3.05 3.72 -18.76
N PHE A 135 2.04 4.28 -19.41
CA PHE A 135 2.02 5.69 -19.78
C PHE A 135 0.71 6.37 -19.40
N GLY A 136 0.80 7.48 -18.67
CA GLY A 136 -0.32 8.34 -18.31
C GLY A 136 -0.18 9.73 -18.93
N ALA A 137 -1.27 10.32 -19.42
CA ALA A 137 -1.23 11.65 -20.01
C ALA A 137 -2.49 12.48 -19.77
N TRP A 138 -2.37 13.80 -19.96
CA TRP A 138 -3.45 14.79 -19.82
C TRP A 138 -3.90 14.99 -18.38
N GLU A 139 -5.09 14.57 -17.95
CA GLU A 139 -5.61 14.81 -16.59
C GLU A 139 -5.72 13.48 -15.80
N THR A 140 -4.76 12.59 -16.02
CA THR A 140 -4.76 11.23 -15.47
C THR A 140 -4.17 11.21 -14.05
N ASN A 141 -4.76 10.42 -13.15
CA ASN A 141 -4.11 10.06 -11.89
C ASN A 141 -3.74 8.57 -11.90
N ILE A 142 -2.59 8.26 -11.32
CA ILE A 142 -2.07 6.90 -11.24
C ILE A 142 -1.61 6.60 -9.82
N ALA A 143 -2.11 5.49 -9.28
CA ALA A 143 -1.66 4.92 -8.03
C ALA A 143 -1.00 3.56 -8.29
N VAL A 144 0.21 3.37 -7.80
CA VAL A 144 1.00 2.14 -7.93
C VAL A 144 1.39 1.68 -6.54
N VAL A 145 0.87 0.53 -6.11
CA VAL A 145 1.06 0.01 -4.75
C VAL A 145 1.50 -1.45 -4.81
N ASN A 146 2.48 -1.83 -3.99
CA ASN A 146 2.98 -3.20 -3.85
C ASN A 146 3.37 -3.85 -5.19
N SER A 147 3.83 -3.06 -6.16
CA SER A 147 3.99 -3.51 -7.54
C SER A 147 5.46 -3.56 -7.95
N ARG A 148 5.76 -4.32 -9.01
CA ARG A 148 7.13 -4.54 -9.49
C ARG A 148 7.27 -4.19 -10.97
N PHE A 149 8.30 -3.42 -11.32
CA PHE A 149 8.63 -3.04 -12.69
C PHE A 149 10.04 -3.53 -13.00
N THR A 150 10.15 -4.59 -13.80
CA THR A 150 11.43 -5.23 -14.11
C THR A 150 11.70 -5.26 -15.61
N ASN A 151 12.89 -4.80 -16.00
CA ASN A 151 13.40 -4.87 -17.38
C ASN A 151 12.50 -4.17 -18.43
N ASN A 152 11.74 -3.14 -18.05
CA ASN A 152 10.92 -2.41 -19.01
C ASN A 152 11.77 -1.37 -19.77
N VAL A 153 11.47 -1.17 -21.06
CA VAL A 153 12.35 -0.43 -21.98
C VAL A 153 11.59 0.62 -22.79
N ALA A 154 12.12 1.84 -22.87
CA ALA A 154 11.58 2.88 -23.76
C ALA A 154 12.65 3.78 -24.39
N ILE A 155 13.46 3.21 -25.27
CA ILE A 155 14.63 3.89 -25.85
C ILE A 155 14.58 4.07 -27.37
N ALA A 156 13.79 3.26 -28.09
CA ALA A 156 13.89 3.15 -29.55
C ALA A 156 13.36 4.38 -30.30
N GLY A 157 12.32 5.02 -29.79
CA GLY A 157 11.66 6.16 -30.44
C GLY A 157 12.35 7.50 -30.19
N ASN A 158 13.42 7.55 -29.38
CA ASN A 158 14.19 8.76 -29.12
C ASN A 158 13.27 9.94 -28.73
N ASP A 159 12.47 9.74 -27.67
CA ASP A 159 11.47 10.70 -27.17
C ASP A 159 11.85 11.15 -25.75
N GLU A 160 11.61 12.43 -25.43
CA GLU A 160 11.93 13.02 -24.12
C GLU A 160 11.13 12.39 -22.97
N ARG A 161 9.97 11.81 -23.31
CA ARG A 161 9.06 11.09 -22.40
C ARG A 161 9.44 9.62 -22.23
N GLY A 162 10.62 9.22 -22.70
CA GLY A 162 11.10 7.85 -22.78
C GLY A 162 11.38 7.15 -21.45
N ALA A 163 10.46 7.09 -20.48
CA ALA A 163 10.66 6.27 -19.28
C ALA A 163 10.57 4.77 -19.58
N GLY A 164 11.53 3.99 -19.08
CA GLY A 164 11.52 2.54 -19.21
C GLY A 164 10.32 1.89 -18.54
N ALA A 165 9.95 2.32 -17.33
CA ALA A 165 8.75 1.84 -16.66
C ALA A 165 7.55 2.79 -16.84
N ILE A 166 7.50 3.92 -16.14
CA ILE A 166 6.33 4.81 -16.06
C ILE A 166 6.64 6.16 -16.72
N GLY A 167 5.97 6.46 -17.82
CA GLY A 167 5.90 7.82 -18.36
C GLY A 167 4.62 8.51 -17.90
N PHE A 168 4.72 9.74 -17.42
CA PHE A 168 3.59 10.48 -16.87
C PHE A 168 3.63 11.92 -17.34
N VAL A 169 2.61 12.37 -18.05
CA VAL A 169 2.53 13.73 -18.62
C VAL A 169 1.19 14.33 -18.27
N SER A 170 1.03 14.75 -17.02
CA SER A 170 -0.28 15.15 -16.49
C SER A 170 -0.20 16.04 -15.25
N PRO A 171 -1.00 17.12 -15.13
CA PRO A 171 -1.28 17.84 -13.86
C PRO A 171 -1.83 17.00 -12.71
N GLY A 172 -2.21 15.75 -12.97
CA GLY A 172 -2.65 14.80 -11.97
C GLY A 172 -1.52 14.36 -11.03
N THR A 173 -1.79 13.29 -10.30
CA THR A 173 -0.88 12.71 -9.31
C THR A 173 -0.40 11.35 -9.76
N LEU A 174 0.91 11.15 -9.69
CA LEU A 174 1.54 9.84 -9.70
C LEU A 174 1.96 9.49 -8.27
N PHE A 175 1.26 8.53 -7.68
CA PHE A 175 1.54 7.99 -6.36
C PHE A 175 2.16 6.60 -6.48
N VAL A 176 3.31 6.39 -5.85
CA VAL A 176 4.06 5.13 -5.87
C VAL A 176 4.41 4.74 -4.44
N GLN A 177 3.96 3.57 -4.01
CA GLN A 177 4.19 3.08 -2.65
C GLN A 177 4.60 1.60 -2.64
N ASN A 178 5.53 1.24 -1.76
CA ASN A 178 5.95 -0.15 -1.50
C ASN A 178 6.32 -0.93 -2.78
N SER A 179 6.88 -0.24 -3.77
CA SER A 179 7.06 -0.78 -5.12
C SER A 179 8.54 -0.86 -5.51
N ILE A 180 8.87 -1.79 -6.41
CA ILE A 180 10.24 -2.06 -6.83
C ILE A 180 10.41 -1.82 -8.32
N PHE A 181 11.36 -0.96 -8.68
CA PHE A 181 11.77 -0.64 -10.04
C PHE A 181 13.19 -1.12 -10.25
N SER A 182 13.35 -2.22 -11.01
CA SER A 182 14.66 -2.83 -11.22
C SER A 182 15.01 -2.99 -12.69
N ASN A 183 16.24 -2.60 -13.06
CA ASN A 183 16.81 -2.81 -14.39
C ASN A 183 15.98 -2.22 -15.55
N ASN A 184 15.20 -1.16 -15.29
CA ASN A 184 14.46 -0.49 -16.36
C ASN A 184 15.41 0.41 -17.16
N ARG A 185 15.10 0.60 -18.46
CA ARG A 185 15.93 1.38 -19.38
C ARG A 185 15.13 2.41 -20.14
N GLY A 186 15.50 3.68 -20.03
CA GLY A 186 14.78 4.78 -20.65
C GLY A 186 15.69 5.84 -21.27
N ILE A 187 15.09 6.83 -21.92
CA ILE A 187 15.75 8.08 -22.31
C ILE A 187 15.98 8.92 -21.06
N ASN A 188 14.98 9.60 -20.52
CA ASN A 188 15.10 10.29 -19.22
C ASN A 188 14.26 9.55 -18.19
N GLY A 189 14.76 9.36 -16.97
CA GLY A 189 14.04 8.66 -15.92
C GLY A 189 13.75 7.23 -16.29
N ALA A 190 14.73 6.32 -16.17
CA ALA A 190 14.52 4.96 -16.68
C ALA A 190 13.43 4.19 -15.91
N ALA A 191 13.17 4.53 -14.66
CA ALA A 191 11.99 4.07 -13.93
C ALA A 191 10.80 5.02 -14.13
N ILE A 192 10.94 6.30 -13.78
CA ILE A 192 9.83 7.26 -13.80
C ILE A 192 10.25 8.53 -14.54
N ASN A 193 9.43 8.97 -15.48
CA ASN A 193 9.55 10.26 -16.14
C ASN A 193 8.22 11.01 -15.97
N SER A 194 8.23 12.05 -15.13
CA SER A 194 7.05 12.83 -14.77
C SER A 194 7.15 14.26 -15.30
N LEU A 195 6.23 14.66 -16.17
CA LEU A 195 6.16 15.99 -16.76
C LEU A 195 4.87 16.68 -16.30
N ASN A 196 5.03 17.85 -15.69
CA ASN A 196 3.94 18.68 -15.16
C ASN A 196 3.02 17.94 -14.19
N GLY A 197 3.56 17.08 -13.32
CA GLY A 197 2.76 16.19 -12.48
C GLY A 197 3.28 16.03 -11.05
N LYS A 198 2.33 15.95 -10.10
CA LYS A 198 2.64 15.73 -8.68
C LYS A 198 3.19 14.32 -8.51
N LEU A 199 4.35 14.20 -7.87
CA LEU A 199 5.04 12.93 -7.71
C LEU A 199 5.22 12.61 -6.23
N LEU A 200 4.71 11.46 -5.81
CA LEU A 200 4.89 10.92 -4.46
C LEU A 200 5.49 9.53 -4.59
N ILE A 201 6.64 9.33 -3.95
CA ILE A 201 7.33 8.05 -3.86
C ILE A 201 7.54 7.73 -2.39
N GLU A 202 6.97 6.62 -1.94
CA GLU A 202 7.01 6.18 -0.55
C GLU A 202 7.51 4.73 -0.46
N ASN A 203 8.43 4.46 0.46
CA ASN A 203 8.87 3.11 0.83
C ASN A 203 9.21 2.22 -0.37
N SER A 204 9.81 2.80 -1.41
CA SER A 204 10.00 2.14 -2.71
C SER A 204 11.47 2.00 -3.06
N GLN A 205 11.79 1.06 -3.95
CA GLN A 205 13.16 0.71 -4.31
C GLN A 205 13.41 0.92 -5.80
N PHE A 206 14.50 1.60 -6.14
CA PHE A 206 14.95 1.90 -7.50
C PHE A 206 16.36 1.36 -7.66
N ILE A 207 16.48 0.20 -8.30
CA ILE A 207 17.72 -0.58 -8.32
C ILE A 207 18.20 -0.76 -9.76
N ASN A 208 19.43 -0.34 -10.04
CA ASN A 208 20.11 -0.56 -11.32
C ASN A 208 19.32 -0.07 -12.56
N ASN A 209 18.56 1.02 -12.43
CA ASN A 209 17.89 1.64 -13.58
C ASN A 209 18.89 2.50 -14.36
N ASP A 210 18.77 2.51 -15.68
CA ASP A 210 19.81 3.05 -16.57
C ASP A 210 19.23 3.87 -17.72
N THR A 211 19.69 5.11 -17.86
CA THR A 211 19.30 5.98 -18.96
C THR A 211 20.30 5.99 -20.12
N THR A 212 19.78 6.23 -21.32
CA THR A 212 20.57 6.37 -22.55
C THR A 212 20.41 7.77 -23.15
N ALA A 213 21.49 8.29 -23.71
CA ALA A 213 21.50 9.57 -24.38
C ALA A 213 21.28 9.32 -25.87
N ALA A 214 20.03 9.04 -26.24
CA ALA A 214 19.73 8.40 -27.51
C ALA A 214 20.29 9.12 -28.76
N TYR A 215 20.43 10.45 -28.82
CA TYR A 215 21.16 11.10 -29.94
C TYR A 215 22.60 10.59 -30.08
N TYR A 216 23.33 10.49 -28.96
CA TYR A 216 24.74 10.11 -28.94
C TYR A 216 24.95 8.60 -28.99
N ASP A 217 24.00 7.83 -28.46
CA ASP A 217 24.07 6.36 -28.46
C ASP A 217 23.49 5.75 -29.75
N THR A 218 22.60 6.45 -30.48
CA THR A 218 21.90 5.92 -31.68
C THR A 218 22.16 6.69 -32.98
N GLY A 219 22.73 7.91 -32.92
CA GLY A 219 23.02 8.74 -34.09
C GLY A 219 21.82 9.49 -34.69
N ASN A 220 20.63 9.42 -34.08
CA ASN A 220 19.40 10.04 -34.56
C ASN A 220 19.26 11.51 -34.12
N PRO A 221 18.90 12.47 -35.01
CA PRO A 221 18.95 13.92 -34.74
C PRO A 221 17.84 14.43 -33.80
N ASN A 222 18.08 14.37 -32.49
CA ASN A 222 17.41 15.23 -31.51
C ASN A 222 18.39 15.71 -30.42
N PRO A 223 18.92 16.93 -30.53
CA PRO A 223 19.96 17.44 -29.64
C PRO A 223 19.43 17.86 -28.27
N PHE A 224 18.19 17.57 -27.88
CA PHE A 224 17.67 17.87 -26.55
C PHE A 224 17.60 16.65 -25.62
N LEU A 225 17.84 15.45 -26.16
CA LEU A 225 17.77 14.20 -25.40
C LEU A 225 19.11 13.88 -24.77
N ARG A 226 19.12 13.86 -23.45
CA ARG A 226 20.34 13.97 -22.63
C ARG A 226 20.50 12.84 -21.62
N GLY A 227 19.47 12.01 -21.41
CA GLY A 227 19.59 10.86 -20.55
C GLY A 227 19.49 11.19 -19.06
N PHE A 228 18.82 12.27 -18.69
CA PHE A 228 18.83 12.77 -17.31
C PHE A 228 18.08 11.84 -16.35
N GLY A 229 18.55 11.74 -15.11
CA GLY A 229 17.88 11.00 -14.04
C GLY A 229 17.89 9.49 -14.26
N GLY A 230 18.87 8.77 -13.69
CA GLY A 230 18.99 7.32 -13.92
C GLY A 230 17.74 6.52 -13.56
N ALA A 231 17.07 6.85 -12.47
CA ALA A 231 15.78 6.29 -12.09
C ALA A 231 14.62 7.27 -12.35
N VAL A 232 14.72 8.49 -11.82
CA VAL A 232 13.62 9.46 -11.82
C VAL A 232 14.00 10.73 -12.58
N TYR A 233 13.11 11.17 -13.45
CA TYR A 233 13.18 12.47 -14.11
C TYR A 233 11.88 13.24 -13.86
N THR A 234 11.99 14.51 -13.49
CA THR A 234 10.84 15.41 -13.47
C THR A 234 11.07 16.66 -14.32
N ASP A 235 10.00 17.14 -14.95
CA ASP A 235 9.91 18.48 -15.53
C ASP A 235 8.67 19.18 -14.96
N ARG A 236 8.86 19.86 -13.82
CA ARG A 236 7.84 20.54 -13.02
C ARG A 236 6.81 19.59 -12.41
N ALA A 237 6.30 19.96 -11.23
CA ALA A 237 5.17 19.27 -10.60
C ALA A 237 3.83 19.96 -10.83
N SER A 238 3.87 21.23 -11.26
CA SER A 238 2.71 22.03 -11.58
C SER A 238 3.02 23.05 -12.67
N SER A 239 1.97 23.51 -13.37
CA SER A 239 2.07 24.61 -14.31
C SER A 239 1.92 25.96 -13.61
N THR A 240 2.32 27.07 -14.24
CA THR A 240 2.23 28.44 -13.69
C THR A 240 0.80 28.89 -13.33
N THR A 241 -0.21 28.15 -13.80
CA THR A 241 -1.63 28.44 -13.59
C THR A 241 -2.30 27.51 -12.58
N GLU A 242 -1.58 26.52 -12.06
CA GLU A 242 -2.07 25.54 -11.09
C GLU A 242 -1.63 25.86 -9.66
N PRO A 243 -2.33 25.31 -8.64
CA PRO A 243 -1.79 25.26 -7.29
C PRO A 243 -0.42 24.58 -7.28
N ALA A 244 0.46 25.08 -6.42
CA ALA A 244 1.81 24.54 -6.22
C ALA A 244 1.83 23.01 -6.15
N GLY A 245 2.64 22.40 -7.01
CA GLY A 245 2.91 20.97 -7.02
C GLY A 245 3.97 20.59 -5.98
N TYR A 246 4.14 19.28 -5.81
CA TYR A 246 5.14 18.72 -4.92
C TYR A 246 5.78 17.47 -5.53
N ILE A 247 7.07 17.32 -5.21
CA ILE A 247 7.87 16.14 -5.49
C ILE A 247 8.31 15.62 -4.13
N SER A 248 7.82 14.45 -3.73
CA SER A 248 8.15 13.83 -2.44
C SER A 248 8.78 12.46 -2.65
N ILE A 249 9.91 12.22 -1.98
CA ILE A 249 10.58 10.93 -1.90
C ILE A 249 10.81 10.62 -0.42
N SER A 250 10.11 9.62 0.11
CA SER A 250 10.16 9.24 1.52
C SER A 250 10.43 7.74 1.69
N GLY A 251 11.25 7.37 2.67
CA GLY A 251 11.49 5.96 3.04
C GLY A 251 12.11 5.10 1.94
N SER A 252 12.72 5.70 0.92
CA SER A 252 12.99 5.03 -0.36
C SER A 252 14.48 4.78 -0.62
N VAL A 253 14.76 3.79 -1.46
CA VAL A 253 16.11 3.31 -1.78
C VAL A 253 16.41 3.54 -3.25
N PHE A 254 17.51 4.22 -3.55
CA PHE A 254 18.05 4.42 -4.89
C PHE A 254 19.47 3.86 -4.93
N GLU A 255 19.64 2.71 -5.57
CA GLU A 255 20.92 1.99 -5.59
C GLU A 255 21.37 1.62 -7.00
N GLY A 256 22.64 1.92 -7.32
CA GLY A 256 23.27 1.49 -8.56
C GLY A 256 22.67 2.09 -9.83
N ASN A 257 21.84 3.14 -9.72
CA ASN A 257 21.21 3.76 -10.88
C ASN A 257 22.23 4.59 -11.66
N ARG A 258 22.05 4.64 -12.98
CA ARG A 258 22.96 5.34 -13.89
C ARG A 258 22.20 6.34 -14.73
N GLY A 259 22.48 7.61 -14.47
CA GLY A 259 22.02 8.76 -15.25
C GLY A 259 23.05 9.16 -16.30
N ARG A 260 22.66 10.03 -17.23
CA ARG A 260 23.59 10.68 -18.17
C ARG A 260 23.42 12.19 -18.12
N GLY A 261 24.54 12.89 -18.18
CA GLY A 261 24.58 14.35 -18.11
C GLY A 261 24.31 14.88 -16.69
N GLU A 262 23.17 14.57 -16.09
CA GLU A 262 22.77 15.05 -14.76
C GLU A 262 21.87 14.05 -14.02
N GLY A 263 22.06 13.91 -12.71
CA GLY A 263 21.22 13.10 -11.82
C GLY A 263 21.42 11.59 -12.00
N GLY A 264 22.32 10.98 -11.22
CA GLY A 264 22.61 9.54 -11.37
C GLY A 264 21.45 8.66 -10.89
N ALA A 265 20.76 9.08 -9.85
CA ALA A 265 19.49 8.52 -9.41
C ALA A 265 18.31 9.37 -9.89
N ALA A 266 18.32 10.68 -9.58
CA ALA A 266 17.18 11.54 -9.87
C ALA A 266 17.62 12.90 -10.45
N TYR A 267 16.86 13.36 -11.44
CA TYR A 267 16.93 14.71 -11.97
C TYR A 267 15.57 15.37 -11.73
N LEU A 268 15.56 16.39 -10.87
CA LEU A 268 14.35 17.04 -10.39
C LEU A 268 14.33 18.50 -10.86
N TYR A 269 13.71 18.74 -12.02
CA TYR A 269 13.47 20.11 -12.48
C TYR A 269 12.13 20.63 -11.97
N THR A 270 12.15 21.84 -11.41
CA THR A 270 10.99 22.51 -10.78
C THR A 270 10.65 23.84 -11.45
N ALA A 271 9.40 24.27 -11.35
CA ALA A 271 9.00 25.62 -11.76
C ALA A 271 9.33 26.68 -10.70
N ALA A 272 9.81 27.84 -11.16
CA ALA A 272 10.12 28.97 -10.29
C ALA A 272 8.87 29.46 -9.54
N GLY A 273 9.00 29.62 -8.22
CA GLY A 273 7.96 30.11 -7.31
C GLY A 273 6.83 29.12 -7.02
N GLN A 274 6.87 27.89 -7.54
CA GLN A 274 5.71 26.99 -7.49
C GLN A 274 5.96 25.68 -6.75
N ASP A 275 6.95 24.90 -7.16
CA ASP A 275 7.07 23.52 -6.67
C ASP A 275 7.96 23.45 -5.42
N ASN A 276 7.65 22.50 -4.53
CA ASN A 276 8.50 22.10 -3.41
C ASN A 276 9.05 20.69 -3.61
N VAL A 277 10.28 20.45 -3.17
CA VAL A 277 10.92 19.13 -3.20
C VAL A 277 11.21 18.67 -1.78
N ILE A 278 10.73 17.48 -1.42
CA ILE A 278 10.97 16.85 -0.13
C ILE A 278 11.65 15.51 -0.37
N ILE A 279 12.79 15.29 0.28
CA ILE A 279 13.51 14.02 0.30
C ILE A 279 13.77 13.67 1.76
N GLU A 280 13.21 12.57 2.25
CA GLU A 280 13.34 12.20 3.64
C GLU A 280 13.49 10.70 3.87
N ASN A 281 14.15 10.32 4.96
CA ASN A 281 14.27 8.93 5.42
C ASN A 281 14.75 7.97 4.30
N SER A 282 15.56 8.47 3.36
CA SER A 282 15.89 7.79 2.11
C SER A 282 17.38 7.54 1.98
N ARG A 283 17.76 6.64 1.07
CA ARG A 283 19.17 6.33 0.76
C ARG A 283 19.45 6.36 -0.72
N PHE A 284 20.53 7.03 -1.09
CA PHE A 284 21.07 7.12 -2.44
C PHE A 284 22.49 6.56 -2.40
N VAL A 285 22.66 5.33 -2.87
CA VAL A 285 23.91 4.56 -2.73
C VAL A 285 24.42 4.10 -4.09
N ASP A 286 25.72 4.27 -4.34
CA ASP A 286 26.40 3.76 -5.54
C ASP A 286 25.77 4.21 -6.88
N ASN A 287 25.08 5.36 -6.90
CA ASN A 287 24.55 5.91 -8.14
C ASN A 287 25.63 6.65 -8.92
N ALA A 288 25.49 6.70 -10.23
CA ALA A 288 26.49 7.30 -11.09
C ALA A 288 25.86 8.15 -12.20
N VAL A 289 26.48 9.28 -12.51
CA VAL A 289 26.25 9.99 -13.76
C VAL A 289 27.33 9.62 -14.75
N LEU A 290 26.93 9.35 -15.99
CA LEU A 290 27.85 9.21 -17.11
C LEU A 290 27.91 10.52 -17.88
N SER A 291 29.11 10.88 -18.34
CA SER A 291 29.33 12.10 -19.14
C SER A 291 28.62 12.01 -20.49
N LEU A 292 28.15 13.15 -20.99
CA LEU A 292 27.60 13.26 -22.35
C LEU A 292 28.71 13.51 -23.39
N PRO A 293 28.78 12.74 -24.49
CA PRO A 293 29.71 13.03 -25.58
C PRO A 293 29.46 14.43 -26.18
N GLY A 294 30.41 15.36 -26.02
CA GLY A 294 30.29 16.73 -26.54
C GLY A 294 29.22 17.61 -25.87
N GLY A 295 28.78 17.25 -24.66
CA GLY A 295 27.72 17.92 -23.90
C GLY A 295 28.08 18.26 -22.45
N ASN A 296 27.08 18.35 -21.57
CA ASN A 296 27.22 18.69 -20.16
C ASN A 296 28.09 17.65 -19.42
N ASN A 297 28.98 18.08 -18.54
CA ASN A 297 30.09 17.25 -18.06
C ASN A 297 29.70 16.18 -17.01
N GLY A 298 28.46 16.16 -16.49
CA GLY A 298 28.02 15.12 -15.53
C GLY A 298 27.81 15.63 -14.09
N ASN A 299 26.67 16.24 -13.75
CA ASN A 299 26.41 16.83 -12.42
C ASN A 299 25.46 15.98 -11.56
N GLY A 300 25.60 15.98 -10.24
CA GLY A 300 24.66 15.35 -9.31
C GLY A 300 24.71 13.82 -9.38
N GLY A 301 25.71 13.21 -8.77
CA GLY A 301 25.94 11.76 -8.88
C GLY A 301 24.81 10.91 -8.31
N ALA A 302 24.07 11.42 -7.32
CA ALA A 302 22.75 10.90 -6.96
C ALA A 302 21.63 11.82 -7.46
N VAL A 303 21.54 13.03 -6.92
CA VAL A 303 20.37 13.89 -7.14
C VAL A 303 20.81 15.24 -7.71
N THR A 304 20.08 15.68 -8.72
CA THR A 304 20.14 17.04 -9.26
C THR A 304 18.81 17.73 -9.00
N VAL A 305 18.84 18.93 -8.41
CA VAL A 305 17.67 19.80 -8.26
C VAL A 305 17.95 21.12 -8.95
N ILE A 306 17.06 21.50 -9.87
CA ILE A 306 17.24 22.71 -10.69
C ILE A 306 15.93 23.43 -10.92
N SER A 307 15.99 24.76 -10.91
CA SER A 307 14.87 25.63 -11.20
C SER A 307 15.30 26.80 -12.09
N ASN A 308 14.37 27.36 -12.87
CA ASN A 308 14.60 28.58 -13.67
C ASN A 308 14.19 29.84 -12.86
N GLY A 309 14.82 30.03 -11.69
CA GLY A 309 14.43 30.97 -10.63
C GLY A 309 13.99 30.25 -9.34
N PHE A 310 14.01 30.92 -8.19
CA PHE A 310 13.77 30.26 -6.89
C PHE A 310 12.47 29.47 -6.83
N ASN A 311 12.57 28.16 -6.61
CA ASN A 311 11.42 27.31 -6.27
C ASN A 311 10.99 27.54 -4.80
N ARG A 312 9.99 26.78 -4.31
CA ARG A 312 9.52 26.92 -2.91
C ARG A 312 10.47 26.31 -1.89
N GLY A 313 11.46 25.55 -2.35
CA GLY A 313 12.56 25.01 -1.56
C GLY A 313 12.85 23.55 -1.87
N LEU A 314 14.00 23.10 -1.37
CA LEU A 314 14.38 21.71 -1.24
C LEU A 314 14.56 21.40 0.24
N GLU A 315 13.89 20.36 0.71
CA GLU A 315 14.05 19.84 2.06
C GLU A 315 14.64 18.43 2.02
N VAL A 316 15.75 18.22 2.72
CA VAL A 316 16.41 16.93 2.87
C VAL A 316 16.51 16.57 4.35
N ARG A 317 15.92 15.45 4.78
CA ARG A 317 15.92 15.02 6.19
C ARG A 317 16.31 13.55 6.33
N ASN A 318 17.08 13.18 7.35
CA ASN A 318 17.35 11.78 7.69
C ASN A 318 17.79 10.94 6.48
N THR A 319 18.57 11.52 5.57
CA THR A 319 18.85 10.94 4.25
C THR A 319 20.35 10.70 4.07
N THR A 320 20.69 9.59 3.43
CA THR A 320 22.09 9.22 3.15
C THR A 320 22.40 9.28 1.66
N PHE A 321 23.49 9.96 1.32
CA PHE A 321 24.13 9.94 0.01
C PHE A 321 25.49 9.29 0.16
N ALA A 322 25.63 8.04 -0.28
CA ALA A 322 26.86 7.27 -0.14
C ALA A 322 27.44 6.81 -1.49
N ASN A 323 28.74 7.00 -1.68
CA ASN A 323 29.51 6.44 -2.80
C ASN A 323 28.98 6.84 -4.20
N ASN A 324 28.23 7.93 -4.30
CA ASN A 324 27.70 8.38 -5.58
C ASN A 324 28.79 9.09 -6.39
N THR A 325 28.72 9.00 -7.71
CA THR A 325 29.77 9.50 -8.61
C THR A 325 29.22 10.43 -9.68
N ALA A 326 29.80 11.63 -9.78
CA ALA A 326 29.54 12.62 -10.81
C ALA A 326 30.85 12.92 -11.56
N PRO A 327 30.89 12.89 -12.89
CA PRO A 327 32.11 13.20 -13.63
C PRO A 327 32.51 14.69 -13.54
N SER A 328 31.58 15.58 -13.18
CA SER A 328 31.75 17.03 -13.04
C SER A 328 31.49 17.48 -11.61
N GLN A 329 30.27 17.85 -11.23
CA GLN A 329 30.00 18.55 -9.97
C GLN A 329 29.02 17.80 -9.07
N GLY A 330 29.14 17.94 -7.75
CA GLY A 330 28.16 17.44 -6.80
C GLY A 330 28.05 15.91 -6.85
N GLY A 331 29.06 15.19 -6.34
CA GLY A 331 29.07 13.73 -6.39
C GLY A 331 27.85 13.09 -5.70
N GLY A 332 27.36 13.67 -4.61
CA GLY A 332 26.08 13.31 -4.00
C GLY A 332 24.93 14.13 -4.58
N LEU A 333 24.87 15.41 -4.23
CA LEU A 333 23.76 16.30 -4.60
C LEU A 333 24.26 17.60 -5.25
N TRP A 334 23.58 18.02 -6.31
CA TRP A 334 23.83 19.26 -7.03
C TRP A 334 22.55 20.10 -7.09
N VAL A 335 22.65 21.39 -6.72
CA VAL A 335 21.49 22.27 -6.55
C VAL A 335 21.69 23.62 -7.24
N TYR A 336 20.68 24.05 -7.99
CA TYR A 336 20.66 25.34 -8.70
C TYR A 336 19.32 26.05 -8.52
N ASP A 337 19.35 27.31 -8.07
CA ASP A 337 18.17 28.17 -7.85
C ASP A 337 17.10 27.53 -6.94
N SER A 338 17.51 26.78 -5.91
CA SER A 338 16.59 26.18 -4.93
C SER A 338 17.03 26.47 -3.49
N PRO A 339 16.27 27.28 -2.72
CA PRO A 339 16.51 27.47 -1.30
C PRO A 339 16.48 26.12 -0.58
N THR A 340 17.55 25.74 0.11
CA THR A 340 17.71 24.36 0.60
C THR A 340 17.80 24.28 2.12
N THR A 341 17.13 23.30 2.72
CA THR A 341 17.34 22.89 4.11
C THR A 341 17.76 21.43 4.15
N ILE A 342 18.90 21.12 4.77
CA ILE A 342 19.38 19.76 5.00
C ILE A 342 19.51 19.54 6.50
N THR A 343 18.89 18.49 7.03
CA THR A 343 18.99 18.11 8.44
C THR A 343 19.27 16.63 8.61
N ASN A 344 20.03 16.26 9.64
CA ASN A 344 20.20 14.87 10.08
C ASN A 344 20.67 13.92 8.96
N SER A 345 21.57 14.37 8.09
CA SER A 345 21.89 13.65 6.85
C SER A 345 23.37 13.27 6.76
N THR A 346 23.67 12.26 5.94
CA THR A 346 25.04 11.76 5.73
C THR A 346 25.44 11.88 4.27
N PHE A 347 26.59 12.49 4.02
CA PHE A 347 27.28 12.49 2.72
C PHE A 347 28.61 11.77 2.89
N SER A 348 28.70 10.53 2.43
CA SER A 348 29.89 9.70 2.62
C SER A 348 30.45 9.14 1.32
N GLY A 349 31.76 9.26 1.09
CA GLY A 349 32.43 8.59 -0.03
C GLY A 349 32.03 9.07 -1.43
N ASN A 350 31.24 10.15 -1.56
CA ASN A 350 30.79 10.65 -2.85
C ASN A 350 31.95 11.30 -3.62
N ARG A 351 31.91 11.23 -4.95
CA ARG A 351 33.00 11.67 -5.81
C ARG A 351 32.53 12.57 -6.95
N ALA A 352 33.20 13.70 -7.09
CA ALA A 352 33.12 14.60 -8.23
C ALA A 352 34.43 14.55 -9.04
N GLY A 353 34.43 13.88 -10.18
CA GLY A 353 35.54 13.88 -11.13
C GLY A 353 35.74 12.58 -11.90
N GLY A 354 36.71 12.60 -12.81
CA GLY A 354 36.99 11.50 -13.75
C GLY A 354 36.23 11.61 -15.08
N GLY A 355 35.49 12.70 -15.29
CA GLY A 355 34.86 13.03 -16.55
C GLY A 355 35.81 13.65 -17.59
N PRO A 356 35.40 13.67 -18.87
CA PRO A 356 36.08 14.43 -19.91
C PRO A 356 35.90 15.94 -19.68
N GLY A 357 36.89 16.75 -20.05
CA GLY A 357 36.85 18.21 -19.90
C GLY A 357 37.98 18.75 -19.03
N ASP A 358 37.90 20.04 -18.67
CA ASP A 358 38.86 20.60 -17.74
C ASP A 358 38.66 20.04 -16.33
N VAL A 359 39.74 19.95 -15.57
CA VAL A 359 39.64 19.54 -14.17
C VAL A 359 38.92 20.62 -13.35
N PHE A 360 38.96 21.89 -13.76
CA PHE A 360 38.47 23.04 -12.98
C PHE A 360 36.98 23.01 -12.67
N SER A 361 36.18 22.37 -13.54
CA SER A 361 34.75 22.17 -13.32
C SER A 361 34.43 21.02 -12.34
N GLN A 362 35.42 20.21 -11.94
CA GLN A 362 35.21 19.00 -11.14
C GLN A 362 35.22 19.27 -9.64
N VAL A 363 34.12 19.84 -9.12
CA VAL A 363 34.04 20.41 -7.75
C VAL A 363 32.89 19.83 -6.92
N GLY A 364 32.98 19.88 -5.60
CA GLY A 364 31.87 19.47 -4.73
C GLY A 364 31.69 17.96 -4.68
N GLY A 365 32.60 17.22 -4.05
CA GLY A 365 32.53 15.75 -3.99
C GLY A 365 31.24 15.26 -3.32
N GLY A 366 30.85 15.85 -2.19
CA GLY A 366 29.54 15.63 -1.58
C GLY A 366 28.46 16.48 -2.24
N LEU A 367 28.63 17.81 -2.20
CA LEU A 367 27.60 18.78 -2.57
C LEU A 367 28.08 19.91 -3.48
N ALA A 368 27.17 20.45 -4.30
CA ALA A 368 27.39 21.72 -4.99
C ALA A 368 26.14 22.62 -5.00
N PHE A 369 26.31 23.90 -4.65
CA PHE A 369 25.23 24.90 -4.58
C PHE A 369 25.48 26.10 -5.47
N TYR A 370 24.41 26.53 -6.16
CA TYR A 370 24.41 27.71 -7.02
C TYR A 370 23.19 28.59 -6.75
N ASN A 371 23.47 29.89 -6.58
CA ASN A 371 22.52 31.01 -6.63
C ASN A 371 21.43 31.10 -5.54
N ALA A 372 21.21 30.06 -4.75
CA ALA A 372 20.20 30.06 -3.68
C ALA A 372 20.83 29.82 -2.30
N PRO A 373 20.21 30.35 -1.22
CA PRO A 373 20.69 30.13 0.13
C PRO A 373 20.43 28.69 0.59
N ALA A 374 21.26 28.18 1.50
CA ALA A 374 21.06 26.89 2.13
C ALA A 374 21.32 26.93 3.64
N THR A 375 20.57 26.12 4.39
CA THR A 375 20.80 25.84 5.81
C THR A 375 21.07 24.34 5.96
N ILE A 376 22.22 23.99 6.53
CA ILE A 376 22.63 22.61 6.75
C ILE A 376 22.87 22.43 8.24
N ALA A 377 22.19 21.44 8.83
CA ALA A 377 22.30 21.18 10.24
C ALA A 377 22.41 19.68 10.56
N ASN A 378 23.11 19.35 11.65
CA ASN A 378 23.29 17.97 12.12
C ASN A 378 23.68 17.01 10.97
N THR A 379 24.61 17.43 10.11
CA THR A 379 24.93 16.69 8.87
C THR A 379 26.41 16.31 8.87
N THR A 380 26.68 15.07 8.49
CA THR A 380 28.03 14.49 8.43
C THR A 380 28.53 14.42 6.99
N PHE A 381 29.66 15.05 6.70
CA PHE A 381 30.39 14.99 5.43
C PHE A 381 31.69 14.22 5.63
N ALA A 382 31.76 12.97 5.18
CA ALA A 382 32.90 12.11 5.40
C ALA A 382 33.48 11.56 4.10
N ASN A 383 34.80 11.54 3.95
CA ASN A 383 35.49 10.81 2.87
C ASN A 383 35.07 11.18 1.43
N ASN A 384 34.45 12.34 1.22
CA ASN A 384 34.05 12.77 -0.13
C ASN A 384 35.26 13.30 -0.89
N ASN A 385 35.30 13.12 -2.21
CA ASN A 385 36.43 13.50 -3.06
C ASN A 385 36.00 14.38 -4.23
N ALA A 386 36.74 15.47 -4.46
CA ALA A 386 36.64 16.26 -5.69
C ALA A 386 37.96 16.18 -6.48
N ALA A 387 37.90 16.09 -7.80
CA ALA A 387 39.12 16.10 -8.62
C ALA A 387 39.78 17.49 -8.67
N TRP A 388 39.02 18.56 -8.52
CA TRP A 388 39.55 19.91 -8.36
C TRP A 388 39.39 20.44 -6.95
N VAL A 389 38.31 21.11 -6.57
CA VAL A 389 38.18 21.74 -5.23
C VAL A 389 36.86 21.38 -4.55
N GLY A 390 36.83 21.46 -3.22
CA GLY A 390 35.62 21.26 -2.44
C GLY A 390 35.21 19.79 -2.34
N GLY A 391 36.07 18.94 -1.78
CA GLY A 391 35.74 17.54 -1.54
C GLY A 391 34.42 17.34 -0.81
N ALA A 392 34.17 18.10 0.26
CA ALA A 392 32.89 18.06 0.96
C ALA A 392 31.79 18.79 0.16
N LEU A 393 32.03 20.07 -0.12
CA LEU A 393 31.10 20.93 -0.83
C LEU A 393 31.78 22.04 -1.64
N SER A 394 31.04 22.54 -2.63
CA SER A 394 31.38 23.76 -3.38
C SER A 394 30.16 24.70 -3.47
N ALA A 395 30.32 25.98 -3.18
CA ALA A 395 29.27 27.00 -3.31
C ALA A 395 29.75 28.21 -4.11
N ASN A 396 28.89 28.76 -4.96
CA ASN A 396 29.20 29.97 -5.72
C ASN A 396 28.95 31.26 -4.91
N SER A 397 29.29 32.41 -5.50
CA SER A 397 29.28 33.71 -4.82
C SER A 397 27.87 34.21 -4.48
N SER A 398 26.84 33.55 -4.98
CA SER A 398 25.44 33.90 -4.75
C SER A 398 24.72 32.90 -3.84
N ALA A 399 25.36 31.77 -3.52
CA ALA A 399 24.83 30.77 -2.60
C ALA A 399 25.40 30.97 -1.19
N VAL A 400 24.60 31.55 -0.29
CA VAL A 400 24.96 31.71 1.12
C VAL A 400 24.56 30.46 1.89
N VAL A 401 25.52 29.78 2.52
CA VAL A 401 25.29 28.50 3.22
C VAL A 401 25.54 28.67 4.72
N THR A 402 24.54 28.38 5.53
CA THR A 402 24.63 28.40 7.00
C THR A 402 24.81 26.98 7.53
N PHE A 403 25.81 26.77 8.38
CA PHE A 403 26.10 25.47 9.01
C PHE A 403 25.82 25.51 10.51
N ILE A 404 25.14 24.49 11.02
CA ILE A 404 24.85 24.30 12.44
C ILE A 404 25.19 22.86 12.80
N ASN A 405 25.92 22.60 13.88
CA ASN A 405 26.18 21.22 14.36
C ASN A 405 26.63 20.25 13.25
N SER A 406 27.43 20.72 12.29
CA SER A 406 27.81 19.92 11.13
C SER A 406 29.27 19.48 11.19
N LEU A 407 29.52 18.26 10.71
CA LEU A 407 30.78 17.57 10.85
C LEU A 407 31.43 17.33 9.49
N PHE A 408 32.70 17.69 9.35
CA PHE A 408 33.47 17.52 8.13
C PHE A 408 34.70 16.67 8.42
N ASN A 409 34.78 15.46 7.88
CA ASN A 409 35.89 14.55 8.13
C ASN A 409 36.51 13.99 6.85
N ASN A 410 37.83 14.10 6.69
CA ASN A 410 38.61 13.43 5.64
C ASN A 410 38.07 13.62 4.22
N ASN A 411 37.42 14.74 3.96
CA ASN A 411 37.07 15.13 2.60
C ASN A 411 38.34 15.55 1.87
N THR A 412 38.47 15.24 0.60
CA THR A 412 39.72 15.39 -0.17
C THR A 412 39.50 16.09 -1.51
N ALA A 413 40.56 16.74 -1.99
CA ALA A 413 40.54 17.41 -3.27
C ALA A 413 41.87 17.20 -4.01
N ASN A 414 41.81 16.78 -5.28
CA ASN A 414 43.00 16.36 -6.05
C ASN A 414 43.65 17.49 -6.86
N ASN A 415 43.51 18.74 -6.39
CA ASN A 415 44.24 19.87 -6.95
C ASN A 415 45.58 20.10 -6.23
N PRO A 416 46.55 20.81 -6.83
CA PRO A 416 47.85 21.08 -6.21
C PRO A 416 47.81 21.79 -4.85
N PHE A 417 46.71 22.45 -4.52
CA PHE A 417 46.49 23.19 -3.28
C PHE A 417 45.64 22.41 -2.27
N GLN A 418 45.05 21.27 -2.67
CA GLN A 418 44.26 20.40 -1.80
C GLN A 418 43.11 21.11 -1.06
N ILE A 419 42.43 22.07 -1.71
CA ILE A 419 41.27 22.82 -1.17
C ILE A 419 40.09 21.89 -0.85
N LEU A 420 39.84 21.63 0.44
CA LEU A 420 38.89 20.61 0.92
C LEU A 420 37.44 21.09 0.94
N GLN A 421 37.23 22.38 1.21
CA GLN A 421 35.94 23.06 1.13
C GLN A 421 36.10 24.31 0.28
N HIS A 422 35.15 24.58 -0.62
CA HIS A 422 35.25 25.70 -1.56
C HIS A 422 34.02 26.61 -1.51
N ALA A 423 34.23 27.88 -1.19
CA ALA A 423 33.26 28.96 -1.41
C ALA A 423 33.95 30.08 -2.17
N SER A 424 33.25 30.68 -3.14
CA SER A 424 33.63 31.99 -3.65
C SER A 424 33.03 33.10 -2.78
N GLY A 425 33.88 33.89 -2.13
CA GLY A 425 33.46 34.97 -1.21
C GLY A 425 33.39 34.54 0.27
N ASP A 426 32.71 35.34 1.09
CA ASP A 426 32.47 35.09 2.53
C ASP A 426 31.05 34.53 2.74
N ASN A 427 30.73 33.48 1.99
CA ASN A 427 29.36 32.97 1.85
C ASN A 427 29.01 31.82 2.80
N PHE A 428 29.96 31.37 3.60
CA PHE A 428 29.69 30.40 4.65
C PHE A 428 29.46 31.12 5.98
N ILE A 429 28.29 30.87 6.56
CA ILE A 429 27.85 31.47 7.81
C ILE A 429 27.93 30.41 8.91
N ASP A 430 28.54 30.80 10.02
CA ASP A 430 28.58 29.98 11.23
C ASP A 430 27.30 30.15 12.04
N GLY A 431 26.49 29.09 12.08
CA GLY A 431 25.35 28.97 12.99
C GLY A 431 25.72 28.34 14.35
N GLY A 432 26.99 27.94 14.53
CA GLY A 432 27.53 27.38 15.77
C GLY A 432 27.64 25.85 15.78
N GLY A 433 28.54 25.34 16.63
CA GLY A 433 28.71 23.91 16.89
C GLY A 433 29.30 23.10 15.74
N ASN A 434 30.08 23.69 14.84
CA ASN A 434 30.64 22.99 13.68
C ASN A 434 32.05 22.44 13.97
N LEU A 435 32.40 21.29 13.39
CA LEU A 435 33.70 20.65 13.53
C LEU A 435 34.27 20.19 12.18
N GLN A 436 35.57 20.38 11.98
CA GLN A 436 36.27 19.99 10.76
C GLN A 436 37.60 19.28 11.03
N PHE A 437 37.87 18.23 10.26
CA PHE A 437 39.15 17.56 10.13
C PHE A 437 39.45 17.07 8.70
N PRO A 438 40.69 17.22 8.21
CA PRO A 438 41.72 18.12 8.75
C PRO A 438 41.34 19.59 8.53
N GLY A 439 42.06 20.50 9.19
CA GLY A 439 41.95 21.93 8.88
C GLY A 439 42.44 22.25 7.46
N LYS A 440 42.20 23.49 7.01
CA LYS A 440 42.70 23.96 5.71
C LYS A 440 44.22 23.76 5.57
N LEU A 441 44.66 23.45 4.35
CA LEU A 441 46.07 23.14 4.05
C LEU A 441 46.83 24.33 3.48
N THR A 442 46.13 25.37 3.03
CA THR A 442 46.72 26.57 2.45
C THR A 442 46.07 27.86 2.98
N ASN A 443 46.64 29.00 2.58
CA ASN A 443 46.09 30.32 2.85
C ASN A 443 45.55 31.01 1.59
N PHE A 444 45.23 30.24 0.53
CA PHE A 444 44.55 30.80 -0.63
C PHE A 444 43.18 31.36 -0.24
N PHE A 445 42.75 32.43 -0.90
CA PHE A 445 41.54 33.16 -0.52
C PHE A 445 40.26 32.31 -0.60
N ASN A 446 40.29 31.25 -1.42
CA ASN A 446 39.20 30.30 -1.62
C ASN A 446 39.42 28.95 -0.92
N ASP A 447 40.53 28.77 -0.19
CA ASP A 447 40.74 27.65 0.74
C ASP A 447 40.25 28.06 2.13
N LYS A 448 38.98 27.77 2.38
CA LYS A 448 38.29 28.16 3.60
C LYS A 448 38.18 26.94 4.51
N ASN A 449 38.47 27.11 5.79
CA ASN A 449 37.77 26.29 6.78
C ASN A 449 36.26 26.52 6.56
N VAL A 450 35.43 25.51 6.80
CA VAL A 450 33.99 25.62 6.49
C VAL A 450 33.37 26.89 7.07
N VAL A 451 33.80 27.32 8.27
CA VAL A 451 33.52 28.65 8.81
C VAL A 451 34.73 29.20 9.58
N PRO A 452 34.86 30.53 9.76
CA PRO A 452 36.03 31.14 10.41
C PRO A 452 36.29 30.69 11.86
N GLY A 453 35.25 30.25 12.58
CA GLY A 453 35.31 29.82 13.98
C GLY A 453 35.20 28.31 14.22
N VAL A 454 35.28 27.48 13.17
CA VAL A 454 35.07 26.03 13.27
C VAL A 454 36.09 25.36 14.21
N LEU A 455 35.64 24.39 15.01
CA LEU A 455 36.53 23.55 15.81
C LEU A 455 37.35 22.64 14.88
N ILE A 456 38.69 22.71 14.98
CA ILE A 456 39.60 21.85 14.21
C ILE A 456 40.10 20.72 15.10
N ALA A 457 39.49 19.55 14.97
CA ALA A 457 39.86 18.36 15.73
C ALA A 457 39.37 17.11 14.99
N ASP A 458 40.09 15.99 15.11
CA ASP A 458 39.67 14.72 14.49
C ASP A 458 38.40 14.21 15.17
N PRO A 459 37.26 14.08 14.47
CA PRO A 459 36.02 13.61 15.05
C PRO A 459 36.00 12.12 15.41
N LEU A 460 37.04 11.35 15.09
CA LEU A 460 37.12 9.92 15.40
C LEU A 460 35.91 9.13 14.89
N LEU A 461 35.54 9.32 13.61
CA LEU A 461 34.42 8.59 13.01
C LEU A 461 34.73 7.09 12.83
N ASN A 462 33.78 6.24 13.23
CA ASN A 462 33.74 4.84 12.83
C ASN A 462 33.40 4.67 11.34
N PRO A 463 33.63 3.49 10.75
CA PRO A 463 33.16 3.18 9.39
C PRO A 463 31.68 3.48 9.18
N LEU A 464 31.29 3.74 7.93
CA LEU A 464 29.89 3.94 7.57
C LEU A 464 29.12 2.64 7.82
N GLN A 465 28.08 2.68 8.65
CA GLN A 465 27.35 1.50 9.09
C GLN A 465 25.87 1.80 9.33
N PHE A 466 25.03 0.76 9.32
CA PHE A 466 23.61 0.91 9.61
C PHE A 466 23.39 1.04 11.11
N VAL A 467 22.75 2.11 11.54
CA VAL A 467 22.36 2.37 12.94
C VAL A 467 20.94 2.93 12.93
N ASN A 468 20.04 2.34 13.72
CA ASN A 468 18.65 2.80 13.87
C ASN A 468 17.91 3.07 12.54
N GLY A 469 18.14 2.22 11.53
CA GLY A 469 17.48 2.31 10.22
C GLY A 469 18.11 3.31 9.23
N ALA A 470 19.16 4.03 9.62
CA ALA A 470 19.90 4.96 8.77
C ALA A 470 21.36 4.53 8.57
N LEU A 471 21.95 4.87 7.43
CA LEU A 471 23.36 4.60 7.14
C LEU A 471 24.20 5.82 7.56
N VAL A 472 24.94 5.71 8.65
CA VAL A 472 25.61 6.84 9.31
C VAL A 472 27.04 6.50 9.73
N HIS A 473 27.83 7.53 9.99
CA HIS A 473 29.07 7.39 10.74
C HIS A 473 28.76 7.63 12.21
N THR A 474 29.31 6.80 13.09
CA THR A 474 29.19 7.03 14.54
C THR A 474 30.47 7.63 15.12
N LEU A 475 30.37 8.41 16.21
CA LEU A 475 31.51 9.02 16.90
C LEU A 475 32.18 8.03 17.87
N SER A 476 33.47 7.70 17.70
CA SER A 476 34.17 6.87 18.67
C SER A 476 34.31 7.57 20.03
N ALA A 477 34.45 6.79 21.11
CA ALA A 477 34.71 7.31 22.44
C ALA A 477 35.88 8.31 22.47
N GLY A 478 35.68 9.42 23.21
CA GLY A 478 36.66 10.50 23.30
C GLY A 478 36.72 11.39 22.06
N SER A 479 35.76 11.26 21.13
CA SER A 479 35.63 12.19 20.02
C SER A 479 35.43 13.62 20.53
N PRO A 480 36.12 14.61 19.96
CA PRO A 480 35.91 16.02 20.24
C PRO A 480 34.58 16.56 19.68
N ALA A 481 33.82 15.76 18.93
CA ALA A 481 32.49 16.10 18.43
C ALA A 481 31.38 15.81 19.45
N ILE A 482 31.67 14.94 20.43
CA ILE A 482 30.77 14.60 21.54
C ILE A 482 30.57 15.84 22.40
N ASP A 483 29.31 16.12 22.75
CA ASP A 483 28.93 17.22 23.66
C ASP A 483 29.37 18.64 23.23
N ALA A 484 29.79 18.82 21.97
CA ALA A 484 30.38 20.07 21.48
C ALA A 484 29.41 20.94 20.65
N GLY A 485 28.19 20.47 20.42
CA GLY A 485 27.14 21.12 19.63
C GLY A 485 26.34 22.19 20.40
N VAL A 486 25.56 22.98 19.65
CA VAL A 486 24.73 24.07 20.15
C VAL A 486 23.23 23.79 20.03
N ALA A 487 22.43 24.32 20.96
CA ALA A 487 20.99 24.03 21.16
C ALA A 487 20.03 24.61 20.13
N PHE A 488 20.53 25.11 19.01
CA PHE A 488 19.76 26.00 18.16
C PHE A 488 18.76 25.23 17.27
N GLY A 489 17.48 25.26 17.65
CA GLY A 489 16.34 25.03 16.74
C GLY A 489 16.06 23.59 16.29
N LEU A 490 16.70 22.57 16.89
CA LEU A 490 16.51 21.17 16.51
C LEU A 490 16.23 20.32 17.76
N GLY A 491 15.02 19.76 17.82
CA GLY A 491 14.56 18.92 18.93
C GLY A 491 15.08 17.48 18.91
N THR A 492 15.84 17.10 17.88
CA THR A 492 16.33 15.73 17.66
C THR A 492 17.80 15.67 17.20
N ASP A 493 18.47 14.54 17.46
CA ASP A 493 19.81 14.20 16.94
C ASP A 493 19.77 13.73 15.46
N GLN A 494 20.90 13.26 14.90
CA GLN A 494 20.95 12.72 13.54
C GLN A 494 20.12 11.43 13.35
N SER A 495 19.84 10.67 14.41
CA SER A 495 18.95 9.50 14.36
C SER A 495 17.46 9.85 14.44
N GLY A 496 17.12 11.12 14.71
CA GLY A 496 15.75 11.57 14.93
C GLY A 496 15.26 11.38 16.37
N ALA A 497 16.13 10.98 17.30
CA ALA A 497 15.82 10.79 18.71
C ALA A 497 15.69 12.14 19.45
N PRO A 498 14.71 12.32 20.37
CA PRO A 498 14.51 13.56 21.12
C PRO A 498 15.71 13.94 21.98
N ARG A 499 16.09 15.22 21.94
CA ARG A 499 17.17 15.79 22.77
C ARG A 499 16.65 16.21 24.16
N PRO A 500 17.46 16.10 25.24
CA PRO A 500 18.84 15.61 25.30
C PRO A 500 18.92 14.15 25.81
N GLN A 501 19.49 13.26 25.02
CA GLN A 501 19.90 11.93 25.48
C GLN A 501 21.44 11.92 25.42
N ASP A 502 22.05 11.82 26.60
CA ASP A 502 23.50 11.67 26.83
C ASP A 502 23.90 10.25 26.39
N GLY A 503 24.58 10.11 25.25
CA GLY A 503 24.93 8.82 24.66
C GLY A 503 26.30 8.27 25.13
N ASP A 504 27.11 9.06 25.83
CA ASP A 504 28.38 8.63 26.44
C ASP A 504 28.27 8.43 27.97
N LEU A 505 27.10 8.72 28.53
CA LEU A 505 26.72 8.59 29.94
C LEU A 505 27.60 9.43 30.89
N ASN A 506 28.25 10.49 30.41
CA ASN A 506 29.15 11.32 31.22
C ASN A 506 28.40 12.32 32.13
N GLY A 507 27.08 12.45 31.96
CA GLY A 507 26.21 13.30 32.78
C GLY A 507 26.12 14.76 32.34
N THR A 508 26.59 15.11 31.14
CA THR A 508 26.42 16.46 30.58
C THR A 508 25.39 16.46 29.45
N ALA A 509 24.32 17.25 29.59
CA ALA A 509 23.22 17.32 28.62
C ALA A 509 23.55 18.30 27.48
N LEU A 510 24.62 18.05 26.74
CA LEU A 510 24.97 18.81 25.54
C LEU A 510 24.57 17.99 24.29
N MET A 511 24.76 18.56 23.10
CA MET A 511 24.37 17.90 21.85
C MET A 511 25.59 17.56 21.03
N ASP A 512 25.53 16.46 20.31
CA ASP A 512 26.62 16.09 19.41
C ASP A 512 26.62 16.91 18.13
N ILE A 513 27.83 17.11 17.62
CA ILE A 513 28.06 17.72 16.33
C ILE A 513 27.85 16.66 15.25
N GLY A 514 26.67 16.69 14.61
CA GLY A 514 26.37 15.87 13.45
C GLY A 514 26.09 14.42 13.83
N ALA A 515 27.11 13.57 13.65
CA ALA A 515 27.08 12.11 13.79
C ALA A 515 26.51 11.63 15.13
N VAL A 516 25.84 10.48 15.09
CA VAL A 516 25.36 9.77 16.29
C VAL A 516 26.58 9.26 17.07
N GLU A 517 26.56 9.29 18.39
CA GLU A 517 27.64 8.68 19.17
C GLU A 517 27.73 7.18 18.88
N ALA A 518 28.96 6.69 18.72
CA ALA A 518 29.17 5.25 18.78
C ALA A 518 28.90 4.83 20.22
N PRO A 519 28.32 3.66 20.45
CA PRO A 519 28.47 3.02 21.76
C PRO A 519 29.98 2.95 22.05
N GLY A 520 30.47 3.81 22.94
CA GLY A 520 31.88 4.20 22.94
C GLY A 520 32.78 3.24 23.70
N ILE A 521 33.44 2.27 23.02
CA ILE A 521 34.61 1.44 23.44
C ILE A 521 35.17 0.74 22.16
N PRO A 522 36.46 0.32 22.02
CA PRO A 522 36.86 -0.63 20.98
C PRO A 522 36.03 -1.91 21.11
N MET A 523 35.00 -2.02 20.28
CA MET A 523 34.08 -3.14 20.36
C MET A 523 34.61 -4.25 19.45
N PRO A 524 34.86 -5.44 19.98
CA PRO A 524 34.74 -6.61 19.11
C PRO A 524 33.30 -6.62 18.58
N GLU A 525 33.12 -7.06 17.35
CA GLU A 525 31.78 -7.22 16.75
C GLU A 525 31.67 -8.68 16.33
N ILE A 526 30.77 -9.43 16.93
CA ILE A 526 30.63 -10.86 16.68
C ILE A 526 29.62 -11.14 15.58
N GLY A 527 30.12 -11.54 14.41
CA GLY A 527 29.29 -12.15 13.38
C GLY A 527 29.22 -13.67 13.54
N MET A 528 28.06 -14.28 13.29
CA MET A 528 27.96 -15.73 13.10
C MET A 528 27.20 -16.09 11.82
N GLN A 529 27.67 -17.12 11.11
CA GLN A 529 27.00 -17.68 9.93
C GLN A 529 26.80 -19.20 10.03
N ASP A 530 25.71 -19.65 9.42
CA ASP A 530 25.42 -21.03 9.05
C ASP A 530 25.48 -21.16 7.52
N GLY A 531 26.57 -21.74 7.01
CA GLY A 531 26.88 -21.73 5.57
C GLY A 531 27.15 -20.32 5.06
N ALA A 532 26.26 -19.80 4.20
CA ALA A 532 26.32 -18.43 3.66
C ALA A 532 25.29 -17.48 4.30
N THR A 533 24.52 -17.97 5.27
CA THR A 533 23.42 -17.24 5.89
C THR A 533 23.88 -16.65 7.23
N ASN A 534 23.65 -15.36 7.45
CA ASN A 534 23.92 -14.70 8.73
C ASN A 534 22.92 -15.14 9.81
N ILE A 535 23.41 -15.34 11.02
CA ILE A 535 22.62 -15.58 12.23
C ILE A 535 22.60 -14.26 13.00
N LEU A 536 21.40 -13.78 13.35
CA LEU A 536 21.22 -12.57 14.15
C LEU A 536 21.29 -12.93 15.64
N ASP A 537 21.86 -12.05 16.46
CA ASP A 537 21.86 -12.21 17.92
C ASP A 537 20.43 -12.23 18.49
N GLY A 538 20.23 -12.98 19.57
CA GLY A 538 18.93 -13.17 20.21
C GLY A 538 17.93 -13.95 19.38
N THR A 539 18.36 -14.62 18.30
CA THR A 539 17.44 -15.37 17.43
C THR A 539 16.75 -16.48 18.24
N THR A 540 15.44 -16.33 18.42
CA THR A 540 14.61 -17.27 19.19
C THR A 540 14.08 -18.42 18.33
N THR A 541 14.05 -18.26 17.01
CA THR A 541 13.73 -19.35 16.08
C THR A 541 14.88 -20.36 16.09
N PRO A 542 14.66 -21.61 16.53
CA PRO A 542 15.77 -22.55 16.70
C PRO A 542 16.45 -22.88 15.39
N ILE A 543 17.77 -22.76 15.37
CA ILE A 543 18.59 -23.34 14.32
C ILE A 543 18.61 -24.86 14.53
N ASN A 544 17.88 -25.57 13.67
CA ASN A 544 17.68 -27.00 13.81
C ASN A 544 18.83 -27.79 13.17
N PHE A 545 19.45 -28.68 13.93
CA PHE A 545 20.52 -29.57 13.46
C PHE A 545 19.96 -30.74 12.65
N GLY A 546 18.64 -30.98 12.75
CA GLY A 546 17.93 -32.07 12.13
C GLY A 546 17.55 -33.16 13.14
N ASN A 547 17.06 -34.27 12.59
CA ASN A 547 16.66 -35.45 13.36
C ASN A 547 17.74 -36.53 13.28
N ALA A 548 17.95 -37.23 14.38
CA ALA A 548 18.83 -38.40 14.46
C ALA A 548 18.13 -39.55 15.18
N LEU A 549 18.42 -40.79 14.81
CA LEU A 549 18.07 -41.94 15.62
C LEU A 549 19.10 -42.11 16.76
N ILE A 550 18.70 -42.78 17.84
CA ILE A 550 19.64 -43.13 18.91
C ILE A 550 20.89 -43.81 18.31
N GLY A 551 22.07 -43.21 18.51
CA GLY A 551 23.37 -43.73 18.06
C GLY A 551 23.94 -43.12 16.76
N ASP A 552 23.19 -42.28 16.03
CA ASP A 552 23.70 -41.62 14.82
C ASP A 552 24.67 -40.46 15.12
N THR A 553 25.47 -40.03 14.14
CA THR A 553 26.29 -38.81 14.28
C THR A 553 25.53 -37.60 13.77
N LEU A 554 25.35 -36.57 14.61
CA LEU A 554 24.70 -35.33 14.25
C LEU A 554 25.57 -34.13 14.66
N ILE A 555 26.07 -33.40 13.66
CA ILE A 555 26.98 -32.26 13.83
C ILE A 555 26.55 -31.08 12.97
N ARG A 556 26.89 -29.86 13.39
CA ARG A 556 26.72 -28.63 12.59
C ARG A 556 27.90 -27.70 12.79
N THR A 557 28.35 -27.05 11.71
CA THR A 557 29.51 -26.14 11.75
C THR A 557 29.07 -24.73 11.45
N PHE A 558 29.44 -23.81 12.33
CA PHE A 558 29.23 -22.37 12.20
C PHE A 558 30.55 -21.69 11.87
N THR A 559 30.45 -20.53 11.24
CA THR A 559 31.59 -19.62 11.09
C THR A 559 31.38 -18.44 12.01
N VAL A 560 32.36 -18.16 12.87
CA VAL A 560 32.40 -16.97 13.72
C VAL A 560 33.33 -15.97 13.07
N PHE A 561 32.89 -14.72 12.97
CA PHE A 561 33.64 -13.60 12.42
C PHE A 561 33.80 -12.55 13.50
N ASN A 562 34.93 -11.86 13.49
CA ASN A 562 35.08 -10.61 14.22
C ASN A 562 35.12 -9.48 13.20
N THR A 563 34.00 -8.81 12.97
CA THR A 563 33.89 -7.66 12.07
C THR A 563 34.29 -6.34 12.73
N GLY A 564 34.55 -6.40 14.03
CA GLY A 564 34.81 -5.25 14.87
C GLY A 564 36.27 -4.84 14.83
N THR A 565 36.62 -3.97 15.77
CA THR A 565 37.91 -3.29 15.76
C THR A 565 38.83 -3.73 16.91
N ALA A 566 38.33 -4.56 17.83
CA ALA A 566 39.10 -5.15 18.94
C ALA A 566 39.08 -6.69 18.89
N PRO A 567 40.01 -7.40 19.55
CA PRO A 567 39.96 -8.85 19.66
C PRO A 567 38.68 -9.32 20.38
N LEU A 568 38.01 -10.30 19.78
CA LEU A 568 36.82 -10.95 20.32
C LEU A 568 37.24 -12.13 21.21
N ASP A 569 36.77 -12.16 22.45
CA ASP A 569 36.91 -13.25 23.41
C ASP A 569 35.90 -14.34 23.11
N LEU A 570 36.37 -15.57 22.93
CA LEU A 570 35.55 -16.74 22.62
C LEU A 570 35.61 -17.79 23.75
N THR A 571 36.20 -17.46 24.90
CA THR A 571 36.39 -18.43 26.01
C THR A 571 35.09 -18.76 26.75
N GLY A 572 34.06 -17.93 26.64
CA GLY A 572 32.79 -18.05 27.35
C GLY A 572 31.74 -18.94 26.68
N LEU A 573 32.15 -19.93 25.87
CA LEU A 573 31.21 -20.85 25.24
C LEU A 573 30.51 -21.74 26.28
N SER A 574 29.19 -21.64 26.34
CA SER A 574 28.30 -22.51 27.09
C SER A 574 27.28 -23.14 26.15
N LEU A 575 27.22 -24.46 26.13
CA LEU A 575 26.28 -25.22 25.32
C LEU A 575 25.18 -25.82 26.19
N PRO A 576 23.94 -25.91 25.68
CA PRO A 576 22.84 -26.52 26.41
C PRO A 576 23.06 -28.04 26.57
N THR A 577 22.36 -28.64 27.53
CA THR A 577 22.43 -30.08 27.79
C THR A 577 22.10 -30.86 26.51
N GLY A 578 22.93 -31.86 26.18
CA GLY A 578 22.80 -32.63 24.94
C GLY A 578 23.60 -32.09 23.76
N PHE A 579 24.34 -31.00 23.94
CA PHE A 579 25.27 -30.47 22.92
C PHE A 579 26.68 -30.36 23.49
N SER A 580 27.68 -30.58 22.64
CA SER A 580 29.09 -30.49 22.99
C SER A 580 29.93 -29.92 21.84
N LEU A 581 31.06 -29.29 22.17
CA LEU A 581 32.00 -28.79 21.18
C LEU A 581 32.75 -29.96 20.54
N ALA A 582 32.68 -30.08 19.23
CA ALA A 582 33.48 -31.02 18.44
C ALA A 582 34.72 -30.29 17.89
N GLY A 583 35.85 -30.40 18.60
CA GLY A 583 37.12 -29.78 18.22
C GLY A 583 37.62 -28.74 19.22
N VAL A 584 38.32 -27.73 18.73
CA VAL A 584 38.94 -26.67 19.56
C VAL A 584 38.53 -25.30 19.03
N LEU A 585 37.99 -24.45 19.91
CA LEU A 585 37.72 -23.03 19.64
C LEU A 585 38.92 -22.20 20.14
N PRO A 586 39.53 -21.31 19.32
CA PRO A 586 40.56 -20.40 19.81
C PRO A 586 40.00 -19.49 20.91
N GLY A 587 40.80 -19.17 21.92
CA GLY A 587 40.34 -18.32 23.04
C GLY A 587 40.11 -16.85 22.65
N THR A 588 40.78 -16.36 21.60
CA THR A 588 40.56 -15.01 21.07
C THR A 588 40.60 -15.03 19.55
N LEU A 589 39.84 -14.13 18.93
CA LEU A 589 39.76 -13.93 17.48
C LEU A 589 40.14 -12.48 17.14
N ALA A 590 41.18 -12.30 16.33
CA ALA A 590 41.66 -10.98 15.94
C ALA A 590 40.61 -10.22 15.09
N ALA A 591 40.64 -8.88 15.14
CA ALA A 591 39.78 -8.03 14.32
C ALA A 591 39.92 -8.36 12.82
N GLY A 592 38.78 -8.48 12.13
CA GLY A 592 38.67 -8.88 10.72
C GLY A 592 38.91 -10.36 10.43
N ALA A 593 39.14 -11.21 11.44
CA ALA A 593 39.39 -12.64 11.25
C ALA A 593 38.11 -13.49 11.40
N SER A 594 38.19 -14.75 10.98
CA SER A 594 37.14 -15.75 11.20
C SER A 594 37.69 -17.10 11.65
N THR A 595 36.85 -17.89 12.33
CA THR A 595 37.14 -19.27 12.76
C THR A 595 35.90 -20.16 12.64
N SER A 596 36.11 -21.46 12.52
CA SER A 596 35.00 -22.44 12.53
C SER A 596 34.71 -22.95 13.94
N LEU A 597 33.44 -23.23 14.20
CA LEU A 597 32.92 -23.79 15.45
C LEU A 597 31.98 -24.95 15.12
N THR A 598 32.38 -26.19 15.41
CA THR A 598 31.54 -27.37 15.17
C THR A 598 30.91 -27.85 16.46
N ILE A 599 29.59 -27.98 16.48
CA ILE A 599 28.82 -28.47 17.62
C ILE A 599 28.30 -29.87 17.27
N GLN A 600 28.37 -30.78 18.25
CA GLN A 600 27.88 -32.15 18.17
C GLN A 600 26.74 -32.38 19.17
N VAL A 601 25.71 -33.10 18.72
CA VAL A 601 24.57 -33.53 19.54
C VAL A 601 24.88 -34.88 20.22
N ASP A 602 24.49 -35.03 21.47
CA ASP A 602 24.47 -36.32 22.16
C ASP A 602 23.26 -37.14 21.68
N THR A 603 23.53 -38.11 20.82
CA THR A 603 22.51 -39.01 20.26
C THR A 603 22.36 -40.31 21.05
N SER A 604 22.97 -40.43 22.23
CA SER A 604 22.92 -41.67 23.03
C SER A 604 21.57 -41.91 23.70
N THR A 605 20.76 -40.87 23.87
CA THR A 605 19.41 -40.93 24.43
C THR A 605 18.40 -40.23 23.53
N ALA A 606 17.19 -40.79 23.42
CA ALA A 606 16.09 -40.10 22.75
C ALA A 606 15.60 -38.92 23.60
N GLY A 607 15.29 -37.83 22.92
CA GLY A 607 14.81 -36.58 23.47
C GLY A 607 14.98 -35.45 22.46
N THR A 608 14.19 -34.40 22.64
CA THR A 608 14.44 -33.12 22.00
C THR A 608 15.43 -32.35 22.85
N TYR A 609 16.63 -32.15 22.32
CA TYR A 609 17.64 -31.29 22.92
C TYR A 609 17.43 -29.90 22.36
N SER A 610 17.14 -28.96 23.25
CA SER A 610 16.95 -27.57 22.88
C SER A 610 17.52 -26.72 23.98
N GLY A 611 18.07 -25.58 23.58
CA GLY A 611 18.49 -24.58 24.53
C GLY A 611 19.27 -23.50 23.82
N THR A 612 19.64 -22.51 24.61
CA THR A 612 20.37 -21.36 24.11
C THR A 612 21.83 -21.77 23.95
N PHE A 613 22.34 -21.65 22.74
CA PHE A 613 23.77 -21.49 22.51
C PHE A 613 24.15 -20.14 23.13
N VAL A 614 25.09 -20.13 24.07
CA VAL A 614 25.51 -18.89 24.74
C VAL A 614 27.01 -18.76 24.56
N LEU A 615 27.45 -17.70 23.90
CA LEU A 615 28.85 -17.34 23.84
C LEU A 615 29.04 -16.01 24.55
N SER A 616 29.37 -16.07 25.84
CA SER A 616 29.82 -14.89 26.56
C SER A 616 31.13 -14.41 25.97
N ASN A 617 31.16 -13.15 25.58
CA ASN A 617 32.25 -12.54 24.85
C ASN A 617 32.48 -11.10 25.39
N ASN A 618 33.24 -10.27 24.70
CA ASN A 618 33.55 -8.89 25.11
C ASN A 618 32.96 -7.84 24.15
N ASP A 619 31.97 -8.21 23.35
CA ASP A 619 31.13 -7.37 22.48
C ASP A 619 29.93 -6.88 23.28
N SER A 620 29.81 -5.60 23.55
CA SER A 620 28.91 -5.15 24.62
C SER A 620 27.42 -5.24 24.29
N ASP A 621 27.07 -5.04 23.01
CA ASP A 621 25.69 -5.11 22.53
C ASP A 621 25.27 -6.51 22.10
N GLU A 622 26.22 -7.44 21.97
CA GLU A 622 26.01 -8.84 21.60
C GLU A 622 26.72 -9.80 22.59
N ASN A 623 26.67 -9.49 23.91
CA ASN A 623 27.21 -10.34 24.98
C ASN A 623 26.18 -10.68 26.08
N PRO A 624 25.81 -11.97 26.22
CA PRO A 624 26.28 -13.07 25.39
C PRO A 624 25.70 -12.99 23.98
N PHE A 625 26.46 -13.42 22.97
CA PHE A 625 25.88 -13.69 21.65
C PHE A 625 25.16 -15.01 21.77
N ASP A 626 23.86 -14.97 21.54
CA ASP A 626 23.01 -16.10 21.81
C ASP A 626 21.99 -16.35 20.70
N PHE A 627 21.67 -17.63 20.53
CA PHE A 627 20.59 -18.05 19.65
C PHE A 627 20.13 -19.43 20.09
N THR A 628 18.89 -19.74 19.74
CA THR A 628 18.33 -21.05 20.10
C THR A 628 18.85 -22.10 19.12
N ILE A 629 19.37 -23.21 19.65
CA ILE A 629 19.67 -24.41 18.87
C ILE A 629 18.75 -25.53 19.29
N GLN A 630 18.39 -26.37 18.33
CA GLN A 630 17.57 -27.55 18.57
C GLN A 630 18.08 -28.74 17.77
N ALA A 631 17.96 -29.91 18.37
CA ALA A 631 18.11 -31.19 17.72
C ALA A 631 17.11 -32.16 18.32
N THR A 632 16.61 -33.08 17.50
CA THR A 632 15.70 -34.12 17.98
C THR A 632 16.33 -35.47 17.78
N VAL A 633 16.55 -36.20 18.87
CA VAL A 633 17.00 -37.59 18.83
C VAL A 633 15.80 -38.45 19.20
N ARG A 634 15.38 -39.36 18.33
CA ARG A 634 14.09 -40.03 18.51
C ARG A 634 14.23 -41.49 18.90
N GLY A 635 13.26 -41.95 19.70
CA GLY A 635 12.97 -43.38 19.90
C GLY A 635 12.19 -43.93 18.71
N ALA A 636 11.49 -45.06 18.87
CA ALA A 636 10.55 -45.53 17.85
C ALA A 636 9.26 -44.68 17.88
N ASN A 637 8.71 -44.34 16.70
CA ASN A 637 7.61 -43.37 16.51
C ASN A 637 6.20 -43.85 16.96
N ASN A 638 5.44 -42.97 17.61
CA ASN A 638 4.02 -43.05 17.96
C ASN A 638 3.22 -42.05 17.11
N PRO A 639 2.04 -42.42 16.56
CA PRO A 639 1.24 -41.52 15.72
C PRO A 639 0.46 -40.47 16.54
N PRO A 640 0.02 -39.36 15.90
CA PRO A 640 -0.69 -38.28 16.58
C PRO A 640 -2.14 -38.66 16.95
N VAL A 641 -2.72 -37.93 17.91
CA VAL A 641 -4.11 -38.09 18.40
C VAL A 641 -4.86 -36.74 18.45
N VAL A 642 -6.19 -36.79 18.31
CA VAL A 642 -7.07 -35.64 18.62
C VAL A 642 -7.16 -35.51 20.14
N SER A 643 -6.68 -34.39 20.67
CA SER A 643 -6.67 -34.10 22.12
C SER A 643 -7.85 -33.23 22.54
N ILE A 644 -8.19 -32.22 21.74
CA ILE A 644 -9.37 -31.37 21.95
C ILE A 644 -10.09 -31.25 20.62
N PRO A 645 -11.33 -31.77 20.50
CA PRO A 645 -12.12 -31.59 19.29
C PRO A 645 -12.34 -30.11 18.97
N ILE A 646 -12.27 -29.77 17.69
CA ILE A 646 -12.46 -28.43 17.17
C ILE A 646 -13.96 -28.10 17.25
N PRO A 647 -14.35 -27.01 17.93
CA PRO A 647 -15.75 -26.62 18.01
C PRO A 647 -16.26 -26.13 16.65
N ASP A 648 -17.54 -26.37 16.38
CA ASP A 648 -18.24 -25.78 15.25
C ASP A 648 -18.14 -24.25 15.28
N GLN A 649 -18.01 -23.66 14.09
CA GLN A 649 -17.80 -22.23 13.88
C GLN A 649 -19.00 -21.60 13.18
N THR A 650 -19.18 -20.31 13.40
CA THR A 650 -20.18 -19.51 12.69
C THR A 650 -19.56 -18.22 12.15
N THR A 651 -20.05 -17.75 11.02
CA THR A 651 -19.70 -16.45 10.42
C THR A 651 -20.91 -15.91 9.66
N THR A 652 -20.87 -14.64 9.28
CA THR A 652 -21.80 -14.04 8.33
C THR A 652 -21.18 -13.95 6.94
N ALA A 653 -21.99 -14.06 5.90
CA ALA A 653 -21.60 -13.73 4.53
C ALA A 653 -21.03 -12.30 4.50
N THR A 654 -20.14 -12.03 3.54
CA THR A 654 -19.40 -10.78 3.33
C THR A 654 -18.49 -10.33 4.48
N THR A 655 -18.48 -11.05 5.60
CA THR A 655 -17.62 -10.75 6.76
C THR A 655 -16.38 -11.62 6.74
N LEU A 656 -15.22 -11.05 7.09
CA LEU A 656 -13.99 -11.83 7.24
C LEU A 656 -14.15 -12.87 8.36
N PHE A 657 -14.24 -14.14 7.97
CA PHE A 657 -14.09 -15.28 8.88
C PHE A 657 -12.61 -15.47 9.19
N GLN A 658 -12.28 -15.51 10.48
CA GLN A 658 -10.95 -15.87 10.98
C GLN A 658 -11.11 -16.79 12.18
N TYR A 659 -10.57 -18.01 12.08
CA TYR A 659 -10.57 -18.97 13.17
C TYR A 659 -9.23 -19.66 13.28
N THR A 660 -8.54 -19.42 14.40
CA THR A 660 -7.29 -20.10 14.74
C THR A 660 -7.57 -21.34 15.56
N VAL A 661 -7.17 -22.50 15.03
CA VAL A 661 -7.28 -23.79 15.71
C VAL A 661 -6.35 -23.80 16.92
N GLY A 662 -6.89 -24.21 18.07
CA GLY A 662 -6.16 -24.27 19.32
C GLY A 662 -4.89 -25.10 19.21
N ALA A 663 -3.81 -24.64 19.86
CA ALA A 663 -2.49 -25.29 19.76
C ALA A 663 -2.48 -26.76 20.23
N THR A 664 -3.45 -27.14 21.07
CA THR A 664 -3.61 -28.46 21.69
C THR A 664 -4.71 -29.31 21.05
N ALA A 665 -5.28 -28.90 19.90
CA ALA A 665 -6.31 -29.68 19.21
C ALA A 665 -5.79 -31.08 18.83
N PHE A 666 -4.55 -31.13 18.35
CA PHE A 666 -3.80 -32.36 18.10
C PHE A 666 -2.57 -32.42 18.97
N THR A 667 -2.23 -33.61 19.43
CA THR A 667 -1.01 -33.87 20.20
C THR A 667 -0.39 -35.16 19.73
N ASP A 668 0.92 -35.24 19.83
CA ASP A 668 1.65 -36.47 19.62
C ASP A 668 2.31 -36.91 20.92
N LEU A 669 2.32 -38.21 21.21
CA LEU A 669 2.92 -38.73 22.44
C LEU A 669 4.44 -38.54 22.47
N ASP A 670 5.08 -38.61 21.31
CA ASP A 670 6.50 -38.36 21.12
C ASP A 670 6.82 -36.87 20.90
N ASN A 671 5.80 -36.01 20.99
CA ASN A 671 5.85 -34.58 20.71
C ASN A 671 6.42 -34.26 19.32
N ASP A 672 6.03 -35.06 18.33
CA ASP A 672 6.33 -34.78 16.93
C ASP A 672 5.81 -33.43 16.45
N PRO A 673 6.57 -32.72 15.60
CA PRO A 673 6.05 -31.55 14.92
C PRO A 673 4.96 -31.98 13.94
N LEU A 674 3.73 -31.54 14.21
CA LEU A 674 2.58 -31.87 13.39
C LEU A 674 2.43 -30.89 12.24
N SER A 675 2.45 -31.43 11.02
CA SER A 675 1.98 -30.73 9.83
C SER A 675 0.47 -30.85 9.73
N LEU A 676 -0.21 -29.74 9.45
CA LEU A 676 -1.66 -29.69 9.34
C LEU A 676 -2.09 -29.50 7.88
N SER A 677 -3.17 -30.16 7.48
CA SER A 677 -3.81 -29.96 6.17
C SER A 677 -5.32 -30.02 6.32
N ALA A 678 -6.04 -29.14 5.64
CA ALA A 678 -7.49 -29.06 5.70
C ALA A 678 -8.13 -29.40 4.35
N THR A 679 -9.22 -30.16 4.40
CA THR A 679 -10.09 -30.49 3.26
C THR A 679 -11.55 -30.41 3.68
N LEU A 680 -12.48 -30.36 2.74
CA LEU A 680 -13.87 -30.72 3.05
C LEU A 680 -13.95 -32.21 3.40
N THR A 681 -14.96 -32.57 4.20
CA THR A 681 -15.21 -33.97 4.53
C THR A 681 -15.35 -34.81 3.25
N GLY A 682 -14.57 -35.89 3.15
CA GLY A 682 -14.46 -36.71 1.93
C GLY A 682 -13.27 -36.37 1.03
N GLY A 683 -12.40 -35.43 1.43
CA GLY A 683 -11.11 -35.15 0.80
C GLY A 683 -11.14 -34.14 -0.35
N SER A 684 -12.29 -33.53 -0.63
CA SER A 684 -12.38 -32.43 -1.60
C SER A 684 -11.65 -31.19 -1.08
N PRO A 685 -11.05 -30.34 -1.96
CA PRO A 685 -10.44 -29.09 -1.55
C PRO A 685 -11.44 -28.17 -0.82
N LEU A 686 -10.94 -27.30 0.06
CA LEU A 686 -11.75 -26.23 0.64
C LEU A 686 -12.32 -25.32 -0.47
N PRO A 687 -13.50 -24.69 -0.25
CA PRO A 687 -13.98 -23.62 -1.11
C PRO A 687 -12.90 -22.55 -1.30
N SER A 688 -12.79 -21.96 -2.49
CA SER A 688 -11.73 -20.99 -2.81
C SER A 688 -11.71 -19.76 -1.90
N TRP A 689 -12.85 -19.41 -1.29
CA TRP A 689 -12.95 -18.31 -0.33
C TRP A 689 -12.37 -18.64 1.04
N LEU A 690 -12.21 -19.92 1.40
CA LEU A 690 -11.76 -20.38 2.71
C LEU A 690 -10.36 -20.99 2.61
N ILE A 691 -9.38 -20.27 3.14
CA ILE A 691 -7.97 -20.67 3.15
C ILE A 691 -7.61 -21.16 4.55
N PHE A 692 -6.87 -22.27 4.63
CA PHE A 692 -6.22 -22.71 5.87
C PHE A 692 -4.72 -22.47 5.75
N ASP A 693 -4.18 -21.62 6.61
CA ASP A 693 -2.74 -21.47 6.77
C ASP A 693 -2.25 -22.45 7.84
N PRO A 694 -1.47 -23.49 7.47
CA PRO A 694 -0.99 -24.50 8.41
C PRO A 694 0.09 -23.97 9.37
N VAL A 695 0.75 -22.86 9.05
CA VAL A 695 1.78 -22.24 9.91
C VAL A 695 1.10 -21.50 11.06
N THR A 696 0.13 -20.65 10.74
CA THR A 696 -0.63 -19.89 11.75
C THR A 696 -1.82 -20.67 12.31
N ARG A 697 -2.10 -21.87 11.80
CA ARG A 697 -3.25 -22.74 12.13
C ARG A 697 -4.59 -22.02 11.98
N THR A 698 -4.66 -21.07 11.05
CA THR A 698 -5.79 -20.15 10.94
C THR A 698 -6.55 -20.43 9.65
N PHE A 699 -7.85 -20.68 9.78
CA PHE A 699 -8.79 -20.57 8.69
C PHE A 699 -9.14 -19.08 8.49
N SER A 700 -8.98 -18.58 7.28
CA SER A 700 -9.33 -17.21 6.93
C SER A 700 -10.05 -17.16 5.59
N GLY A 701 -11.08 -16.31 5.48
CA GLY A 701 -11.84 -16.19 4.26
C GLY A 701 -13.01 -15.23 4.36
N ILE A 702 -13.50 -14.72 3.23
CA ILE A 702 -14.72 -13.92 3.20
C ILE A 702 -15.76 -14.74 2.40
N PRO A 703 -16.74 -15.38 3.05
CA PRO A 703 -17.78 -16.12 2.34
C PRO A 703 -18.67 -15.16 1.56
N ALA A 704 -18.96 -15.48 0.30
CA ALA A 704 -19.91 -14.72 -0.49
C ALA A 704 -21.36 -14.99 -0.03
N PRO A 705 -22.35 -14.15 -0.40
CA PRO A 705 -23.77 -14.41 -0.11
C PRO A 705 -24.24 -15.78 -0.60
N GLY A 706 -23.74 -16.26 -1.74
CA GLY A 706 -24.03 -17.61 -2.26
C GLY A 706 -23.40 -18.76 -1.46
N ASN A 707 -22.63 -18.47 -0.41
CA ASN A 707 -22.04 -19.48 0.49
C ASN A 707 -22.82 -19.63 1.80
N VAL A 708 -23.95 -18.93 1.96
CA VAL A 708 -24.86 -19.12 3.10
C VAL A 708 -25.25 -20.60 3.20
N GLY A 709 -25.11 -21.17 4.40
CA GLY A 709 -25.30 -22.61 4.63
C GLY A 709 -24.25 -23.19 5.57
N THR A 710 -23.98 -24.49 5.46
CA THR A 710 -23.00 -25.19 6.31
C THR A 710 -22.00 -25.96 5.46
N ILE A 711 -20.73 -25.98 5.90
CA ILE A 711 -19.69 -26.84 5.35
C ILE A 711 -19.02 -27.65 6.46
N SER A 712 -18.69 -28.92 6.19
CA SER A 712 -17.93 -29.78 7.10
C SER A 712 -16.48 -29.87 6.65
N ILE A 713 -15.56 -29.61 7.57
CA ILE A 713 -14.12 -29.48 7.31
C ILE A 713 -13.38 -30.56 8.10
N ASP A 714 -12.58 -31.35 7.39
CA ASP A 714 -11.64 -32.30 7.95
C ASP A 714 -10.26 -31.62 8.09
N LEU A 715 -9.77 -31.49 9.32
CA LEU A 715 -8.41 -31.04 9.61
C LEU A 715 -7.56 -32.25 10.00
N THR A 716 -6.53 -32.54 9.21
CA THR A 716 -5.65 -33.69 9.40
C THR A 716 -4.29 -33.24 9.91
N ALA A 717 -3.81 -33.88 10.98
CA ALA A 717 -2.46 -33.75 11.52
C ALA A 717 -1.59 -34.94 11.12
N ASN A 718 -0.35 -34.66 10.70
CA ASN A 718 0.63 -35.66 10.27
C ASN A 718 1.97 -35.39 10.95
N ASP A 719 2.54 -36.42 11.58
CA ASP A 719 3.80 -36.36 12.33
C ASP A 719 5.06 -36.32 11.44
N GLY A 720 4.94 -36.59 10.14
CA GLY A 720 6.07 -36.67 9.21
C GLY A 720 6.92 -37.95 9.35
N PHE A 721 6.56 -38.84 10.27
CA PHE A 721 7.22 -40.12 10.55
C PHE A 721 6.30 -41.33 10.30
N GLY A 722 5.12 -41.10 9.72
CA GLY A 722 4.22 -42.12 9.20
C GLY A 722 2.88 -42.26 9.94
N GLY A 723 2.61 -41.40 10.94
CA GLY A 723 1.35 -41.33 11.68
C GLY A 723 0.49 -40.12 11.27
N THR A 724 -0.82 -40.33 11.17
CA THR A 724 -1.80 -39.26 10.88
C THR A 724 -3.08 -39.41 11.70
N VAL A 725 -3.75 -38.30 12.02
CA VAL A 725 -5.08 -38.26 12.66
C VAL A 725 -5.91 -37.10 12.10
N THR A 726 -7.23 -37.24 12.07
CA THR A 726 -8.15 -36.23 11.53
C THR A 726 -9.24 -35.90 12.56
N ASP A 727 -9.59 -34.62 12.65
CA ASP A 727 -10.78 -34.12 13.35
C ASP A 727 -11.69 -33.36 12.37
N THR A 728 -13.00 -33.34 12.64
CA THR A 728 -14.00 -32.74 11.74
C THR A 728 -14.88 -31.75 12.49
N PHE A 729 -15.05 -30.53 11.94
CA PHE A 729 -15.95 -29.51 12.49
C PHE A 729 -16.82 -28.87 11.39
N VAL A 730 -17.92 -28.24 11.79
CA VAL A 730 -18.85 -27.54 10.89
C VAL A 730 -18.60 -26.03 10.93
N LEU A 731 -18.56 -25.38 9.77
CA LEU A 731 -18.64 -23.92 9.64
C LEU A 731 -20.02 -23.53 9.07
N THR A 732 -20.79 -22.78 9.85
CA THR A 732 -22.08 -22.22 9.45
C THR A 732 -21.92 -20.77 8.99
N ILE A 733 -22.35 -20.47 7.77
CA ILE A 733 -22.37 -19.12 7.20
C ILE A 733 -23.81 -18.61 7.24
N ALA A 734 -24.06 -17.62 8.09
CA ALA A 734 -25.30 -16.87 8.17
C ALA A 734 -25.35 -15.78 7.07
N PRO A 735 -26.53 -15.31 6.66
CA PRO A 735 -26.65 -14.16 5.74
C PRO A 735 -26.04 -12.88 6.34
N ALA A 736 -25.61 -11.96 5.47
CA ALA A 736 -25.10 -10.65 5.88
C ALA A 736 -26.24 -9.76 6.42
N PRO A 737 -25.98 -8.84 7.36
CA PRO A 737 -26.97 -7.85 7.76
C PRO A 737 -27.28 -6.89 6.60
N ILE A 738 -28.56 -6.62 6.37
CA ILE A 738 -29.04 -5.60 5.44
C ILE A 738 -28.65 -4.23 5.99
N LEU A 739 -27.94 -3.41 5.20
CA LEU A 739 -27.53 -2.07 5.61
C LEU A 739 -28.53 -1.05 5.07
N PRO A 740 -28.89 0.00 5.84
CA PRO A 740 -29.88 0.97 5.41
C PRO A 740 -29.34 1.90 4.32
N ILE A 741 -30.17 2.16 3.31
CA ILE A 741 -29.98 3.22 2.31
C ILE A 741 -30.60 4.49 2.89
N ASN A 742 -29.78 5.50 3.14
CA ASN A 742 -30.19 6.76 3.76
C ASN A 742 -30.15 7.90 2.73
N GLY A 743 -31.28 8.56 2.51
CA GLY A 743 -31.42 9.84 1.83
C GLY A 743 -30.88 11.00 2.66
N THR A 744 -31.27 12.21 2.29
CA THR A 744 -31.00 13.44 3.04
C THR A 744 -32.28 14.21 3.29
N ASN A 745 -32.19 15.46 3.76
CA ASN A 745 -33.38 16.28 4.02
C ASN A 745 -33.81 17.08 2.76
N GLU A 746 -33.42 16.63 1.57
CA GLU A 746 -33.69 17.28 0.27
C GLU A 746 -34.44 16.29 -0.64
N SER A 747 -35.18 16.81 -1.63
CA SER A 747 -35.93 15.94 -2.55
C SER A 747 -35.03 15.08 -3.45
N GLU A 748 -35.20 13.76 -3.40
CA GLU A 748 -34.27 12.79 -3.96
C GLU A 748 -34.93 11.69 -4.81
N THR A 749 -34.08 10.89 -5.46
CA THR A 749 -34.49 9.63 -6.07
C THR A 749 -33.59 8.53 -5.53
N LEU A 750 -34.17 7.65 -4.72
CA LEU A 750 -33.50 6.52 -4.09
C LEU A 750 -33.96 5.23 -4.77
N VAL A 751 -33.02 4.32 -5.00
CA VAL A 751 -33.29 3.01 -5.59
C VAL A 751 -32.56 1.98 -4.75
N GLY A 752 -33.31 0.98 -4.29
CA GLY A 752 -32.82 -0.21 -3.63
C GLY A 752 -32.05 -1.11 -4.59
N THR A 753 -31.86 -2.33 -4.16
CA THR A 753 -31.10 -3.38 -4.83
C THR A 753 -32.01 -4.56 -5.08
N VAL A 754 -31.48 -5.59 -5.72
CA VAL A 754 -32.23 -6.83 -5.97
C VAL A 754 -32.37 -7.75 -4.73
N ASN A 755 -32.07 -7.24 -3.53
CA ASN A 755 -32.19 -7.98 -2.27
C ASN A 755 -33.02 -7.15 -1.30
N PRO A 756 -33.62 -7.78 -0.26
CA PRO A 756 -34.31 -7.05 0.82
C PRO A 756 -33.49 -5.88 1.35
N ASP A 757 -34.08 -4.68 1.29
CA ASP A 757 -33.48 -3.41 1.65
C ASP A 757 -34.25 -2.69 2.76
N ILE A 758 -33.56 -1.74 3.39
CA ILE A 758 -34.11 -0.82 4.39
C ILE A 758 -33.81 0.59 3.88
N ILE A 759 -34.81 1.35 3.46
CA ILE A 759 -34.60 2.64 2.78
C ILE A 759 -35.28 3.78 3.55
N PHE A 760 -34.52 4.83 3.88
CA PHE A 760 -35.02 6.04 4.55
C PHE A 760 -34.88 7.25 3.64
N GLY A 761 -35.98 7.92 3.28
CA GLY A 761 -36.01 9.19 2.55
C GLY A 761 -35.59 10.38 3.42
N PHE A 762 -36.15 10.46 4.65
CA PHE A 762 -36.05 11.58 5.59
C PHE A 762 -36.95 12.76 5.22
N ASP A 763 -36.44 14.00 5.13
CA ASP A 763 -37.28 15.14 4.71
C ASP A 763 -37.13 15.30 3.20
N GLY A 764 -38.16 15.71 2.46
CA GLY A 764 -38.01 15.78 1.02
C GLY A 764 -39.32 15.78 0.26
N GLN A 765 -39.22 15.41 -1.01
CA GLN A 765 -40.35 15.01 -1.85
C GLN A 765 -39.74 13.94 -2.74
N ASP A 766 -39.69 12.74 -2.19
CA ASP A 766 -38.78 11.71 -2.65
C ASP A 766 -39.47 10.76 -3.62
N ILE A 767 -38.64 10.14 -4.45
CA ILE A 767 -39.04 9.04 -5.31
C ILE A 767 -38.19 7.84 -4.87
N ILE A 768 -38.78 6.92 -4.14
CA ILE A 768 -38.07 5.78 -3.56
C ILE A 768 -38.59 4.49 -4.17
N SER A 769 -37.68 3.61 -4.59
CA SER A 769 -38.03 2.33 -5.17
C SER A 769 -37.25 1.19 -4.53
N GLY A 770 -37.93 0.12 -4.13
CA GLY A 770 -37.36 -1.09 -3.51
C GLY A 770 -36.55 -1.95 -4.48
N ASP A 771 -37.10 -2.21 -5.68
CA ASP A 771 -36.56 -3.08 -6.74
C ASP A 771 -36.96 -4.54 -6.60
N LEU A 772 -36.07 -5.46 -6.21
CA LEU A 772 -36.50 -6.86 -5.97
C LEU A 772 -36.21 -7.25 -4.53
N GLY A 773 -37.10 -8.04 -3.95
CA GLY A 773 -36.96 -8.54 -2.58
C GLY A 773 -37.96 -7.89 -1.64
N ASP A 774 -38.12 -8.48 -0.45
CA ASP A 774 -39.05 -7.98 0.56
C ASP A 774 -38.43 -6.74 1.27
N ASP A 775 -38.85 -5.55 0.89
CA ASP A 775 -38.23 -4.28 1.28
C ASP A 775 -38.97 -3.57 2.41
N VAL A 776 -38.27 -2.71 3.15
CA VAL A 776 -38.88 -1.78 4.10
C VAL A 776 -38.48 -0.35 3.75
N ILE A 777 -39.48 0.49 3.44
CA ILE A 777 -39.29 1.84 2.92
C ILE A 777 -39.99 2.86 3.81
N TRP A 778 -39.27 3.89 4.24
CA TRP A 778 -39.79 5.06 4.94
C TRP A 778 -39.58 6.31 4.08
N GLY A 779 -40.68 6.94 3.63
CA GLY A 779 -40.65 8.21 2.91
C GLY A 779 -40.15 9.33 3.81
N GLY A 780 -40.85 9.55 4.92
CA GLY A 780 -40.47 10.52 5.94
C GLY A 780 -41.32 11.78 5.85
N ALA A 781 -40.74 12.97 5.92
CA ALA A 781 -41.51 14.21 5.81
C ALA A 781 -41.49 14.73 4.38
N GLY A 782 -42.63 14.78 3.70
CA GLY A 782 -42.63 15.12 2.29
C GLY A 782 -43.96 14.95 1.58
N HIS A 783 -43.91 14.89 0.26
CA HIS A 783 -44.99 14.36 -0.57
C HIS A 783 -44.32 13.34 -1.47
N ASP A 784 -44.18 12.15 -0.92
CA ASP A 784 -43.26 11.13 -1.39
C ASP A 784 -43.97 10.14 -2.32
N ARG A 785 -43.18 9.47 -3.15
CA ARG A 785 -43.64 8.40 -4.03
C ARG A 785 -42.80 7.16 -3.78
N LEU A 786 -43.43 6.16 -3.18
CA LEU A 786 -42.79 4.92 -2.76
C LEU A 786 -43.28 3.77 -3.65
N PHE A 787 -42.35 2.99 -4.18
CA PHE A 787 -42.61 1.83 -5.03
C PHE A 787 -41.94 0.60 -4.41
N GLY A 788 -42.72 -0.39 -3.97
CA GLY A 788 -42.22 -1.68 -3.47
C GLY A 788 -41.53 -2.46 -4.59
N GLN A 789 -42.25 -2.65 -5.70
CA GLN A 789 -41.89 -3.45 -6.88
C GLN A 789 -42.13 -4.96 -6.66
N GLU A 790 -41.15 -5.85 -6.87
CA GLU A 790 -41.37 -7.30 -6.68
C GLU A 790 -40.92 -7.72 -5.27
N GLY A 791 -41.83 -8.22 -4.44
CA GLY A 791 -41.51 -8.59 -3.07
C GLY A 791 -42.71 -8.38 -2.15
N ASN A 792 -42.68 -8.94 -0.94
CA ASN A 792 -43.68 -8.60 0.08
C ASN A 792 -43.15 -7.41 0.88
N ASP A 793 -43.57 -6.22 0.53
CA ASP A 793 -42.93 -4.98 0.95
C ASP A 793 -43.68 -4.29 2.09
N GLU A 794 -42.96 -3.52 2.89
CA GLU A 794 -43.50 -2.66 3.95
C GLU A 794 -43.18 -1.19 3.67
N LEU A 795 -44.20 -0.41 3.30
CA LEU A 795 -44.06 0.98 2.87
C LEU A 795 -44.71 1.93 3.90
N HIS A 796 -43.96 2.96 4.32
CA HIS A 796 -44.41 4.01 5.24
C HIS A 796 -44.25 5.39 4.59
N GLY A 797 -45.36 6.07 4.29
CA GLY A 797 -45.36 7.46 3.78
C GLY A 797 -44.88 8.45 4.84
N GLU A 798 -45.39 8.32 6.06
CA GLU A 798 -45.10 9.15 7.24
C GLU A 798 -45.78 10.52 7.20
N LEU A 799 -45.09 11.65 7.02
CA LEU A 799 -45.71 12.98 7.10
C LEU A 799 -45.90 13.59 5.70
N GLY A 800 -47.15 13.89 5.36
CA GLY A 800 -47.57 14.62 4.17
C GLY A 800 -48.42 13.76 3.25
N ASN A 801 -48.77 14.29 2.07
CA ASN A 801 -49.67 13.61 1.13
C ASN A 801 -48.85 12.74 0.16
N ASP A 802 -48.79 11.45 0.44
CA ASP A 802 -47.89 10.50 -0.20
C ASP A 802 -48.60 9.58 -1.20
N GLN A 803 -47.82 8.94 -2.06
CA GLN A 803 -48.29 7.90 -2.97
C GLN A 803 -47.47 6.63 -2.76
N LEU A 804 -48.15 5.57 -2.34
CA LEU A 804 -47.56 4.27 -2.07
C LEU A 804 -48.08 3.24 -3.07
N TYR A 805 -47.15 2.51 -3.68
CA TYR A 805 -47.42 1.43 -4.63
C TYR A 805 -46.71 0.17 -4.11
N GLY A 806 -47.46 -0.83 -3.67
CA GLY A 806 -46.91 -2.14 -3.28
C GLY A 806 -46.37 -2.91 -4.50
N ASP A 807 -47.13 -2.87 -5.60
CA ASP A 807 -46.82 -3.52 -6.88
C ASP A 807 -47.03 -5.05 -6.87
N GLU A 808 -46.00 -5.90 -6.86
CA GLU A 808 -46.14 -7.36 -6.89
C GLU A 808 -45.73 -8.01 -5.57
N GLY A 809 -46.68 -8.57 -4.81
CA GLY A 809 -46.45 -9.31 -3.57
C GLY A 809 -47.56 -9.10 -2.55
N ASP A 810 -47.47 -9.75 -1.39
CA ASP A 810 -48.41 -9.53 -0.28
C ASP A 810 -47.90 -8.37 0.60
N ASP A 811 -48.33 -7.14 0.32
CA ASP A 811 -47.71 -5.92 0.85
C ASP A 811 -48.39 -5.33 2.09
N LEU A 812 -47.64 -4.49 2.81
CA LEU A 812 -48.09 -3.72 3.97
C LEU A 812 -47.83 -2.23 3.75
N LEU A 813 -48.89 -1.44 3.57
CA LEU A 813 -48.80 -0.01 3.26
C LEU A 813 -49.39 0.83 4.39
N PHE A 814 -48.62 1.82 4.85
CA PHE A 814 -49.01 2.84 5.81
C PHE A 814 -48.88 4.23 5.18
N GLY A 815 -49.99 4.93 4.96
CA GLY A 815 -49.99 6.30 4.43
C GLY A 815 -49.33 7.26 5.42
N GLY A 816 -49.90 7.38 6.61
CA GLY A 816 -49.35 8.23 7.67
C GLY A 816 -50.22 9.45 7.91
N ASP A 817 -49.63 10.63 8.08
CA ASP A 817 -50.32 11.90 8.27
C ASP A 817 -50.45 12.63 6.92
N GLY A 818 -51.63 12.67 6.32
CA GLY A 818 -51.84 13.35 5.04
C GLY A 818 -53.11 12.88 4.37
N ASP A 819 -53.47 13.49 3.24
CA ASP A 819 -54.45 12.87 2.34
C ASP A 819 -53.69 12.00 1.32
N ASP A 820 -53.55 10.71 1.61
CA ASP A 820 -52.66 9.78 0.92
C ASP A 820 -53.34 8.94 -0.17
N LEU A 821 -52.52 8.36 -1.04
CA LEU A 821 -52.94 7.46 -2.10
C LEU A 821 -52.18 6.13 -2.03
N LEU A 822 -52.89 5.05 -1.69
CA LEU A 822 -52.31 3.71 -1.53
C LEU A 822 -52.87 2.76 -2.59
N TYR A 823 -51.96 2.06 -3.27
CA TYR A 823 -52.23 0.97 -4.20
C TYR A 823 -51.51 -0.29 -3.71
N GLY A 824 -52.28 -1.32 -3.34
CA GLY A 824 -51.74 -2.62 -2.95
C GLY A 824 -51.02 -3.27 -4.12
N GLY A 825 -51.79 -3.66 -5.14
CA GLY A 825 -51.21 -4.18 -6.38
C GLY A 825 -51.63 -5.64 -6.57
N ALA A 826 -50.69 -6.53 -6.84
CA ALA A 826 -50.94 -7.94 -7.04
C ALA A 826 -50.49 -8.74 -5.83
N GLY A 827 -51.43 -9.28 -5.07
CA GLY A 827 -51.19 -10.06 -3.86
C GLY A 827 -52.25 -9.74 -2.81
N SER A 828 -52.09 -10.26 -1.60
CA SER A 828 -53.05 -10.09 -0.50
C SER A 828 -52.56 -9.00 0.45
N ASP A 829 -52.97 -7.76 0.17
CA ASP A 829 -52.33 -6.59 0.75
C ASP A 829 -53.03 -6.09 2.01
N ARG A 830 -52.32 -5.28 2.79
CA ARG A 830 -52.84 -4.63 4.00
C ARG A 830 -52.60 -3.13 3.92
N LEU A 831 -53.69 -2.37 3.83
CA LEU A 831 -53.62 -0.92 3.62
C LEU A 831 -54.15 -0.16 4.84
N TYR A 832 -53.34 0.75 5.35
CA TYR A 832 -53.62 1.65 6.47
C TYR A 832 -53.49 3.09 5.95
N GLY A 833 -54.60 3.82 5.84
CA GLY A 833 -54.59 5.22 5.41
C GLY A 833 -53.83 6.12 6.40
N GLY A 834 -54.27 6.11 7.65
CA GLY A 834 -53.66 6.92 8.71
C GLY A 834 -54.47 8.21 8.96
N LEU A 835 -53.80 9.28 9.39
CA LEU A 835 -54.46 10.55 9.65
C LEU A 835 -54.74 11.31 8.36
N GLY A 836 -56.00 11.41 7.94
CA GLY A 836 -56.44 12.24 6.82
C GLY A 836 -57.58 11.61 6.04
N ASN A 837 -57.81 12.03 4.80
CA ASN A 837 -58.86 11.44 3.97
C ASN A 837 -58.22 10.71 2.79
N ASP A 838 -57.89 9.45 3.04
CA ASP A 838 -57.05 8.69 2.13
C ASP A 838 -57.86 7.99 1.05
N ILE A 839 -57.13 7.54 0.04
CA ILE A 839 -57.67 6.79 -1.09
C ILE A 839 -56.93 5.45 -1.15
N LEU A 840 -57.68 4.37 -0.94
CA LEU A 840 -57.13 3.03 -0.84
C LEU A 840 -57.68 2.16 -2.00
N THR A 841 -56.77 1.47 -2.69
CA THR A 841 -57.07 0.53 -3.77
C THR A 841 -56.28 -0.75 -3.52
N GLY A 842 -56.96 -1.89 -3.38
CA GLY A 842 -56.28 -3.19 -3.13
C GLY A 842 -55.78 -3.85 -4.41
N ASP A 843 -56.44 -3.56 -5.53
CA ASP A 843 -56.24 -4.16 -6.84
C ASP A 843 -56.50 -5.67 -6.89
N ALA A 844 -55.51 -6.54 -6.86
CA ALA A 844 -55.64 -7.96 -7.20
C ALA A 844 -55.09 -8.92 -6.13
N GLY A 845 -55.95 -9.37 -5.23
CA GLY A 845 -55.79 -10.51 -4.33
C GLY A 845 -56.76 -10.39 -3.16
N ALA A 846 -56.46 -10.94 -1.99
CA ALA A 846 -57.39 -10.88 -0.86
C ALA A 846 -56.98 -9.81 0.15
N ASP A 847 -57.52 -8.60 -0.04
CA ASP A 847 -56.94 -7.41 0.60
C ASP A 847 -57.63 -7.05 1.91
N ILE A 848 -56.92 -6.34 2.77
CA ILE A 848 -57.41 -5.88 4.06
C ILE A 848 -57.23 -4.36 4.16
N PHE A 849 -58.36 -3.65 4.16
CA PHE A 849 -58.40 -2.21 4.39
C PHE A 849 -58.65 -1.96 5.87
N VAL A 850 -57.72 -1.32 6.57
CA VAL A 850 -57.77 -1.17 8.02
C VAL A 850 -58.29 0.21 8.41
N LEU A 851 -59.27 0.21 9.33
CA LEU A 851 -59.90 1.43 9.84
C LEU A 851 -59.67 1.60 11.34
N ALA A 852 -59.39 2.82 11.78
CA ALA A 852 -59.41 3.21 13.19
C ALA A 852 -60.22 4.48 13.47
N PRO A 853 -60.62 4.73 14.74
CA PRO A 853 -61.26 5.98 15.13
C PRO A 853 -60.28 7.16 15.05
N GLY A 854 -60.77 8.33 14.65
CA GLY A 854 -59.99 9.57 14.67
C GLY A 854 -58.94 9.73 13.57
N GLU A 855 -58.79 8.74 12.69
CA GLU A 855 -57.83 8.74 11.59
C GLU A 855 -58.32 9.58 10.41
N GLY A 856 -59.58 9.44 10.02
CA GLY A 856 -60.22 10.42 9.16
C GLY A 856 -61.35 9.80 8.37
N ILE A 857 -61.46 10.09 7.06
CA ILE A 857 -62.53 9.57 6.21
C ILE A 857 -61.97 9.01 4.90
N ASP A 858 -61.69 7.72 4.90
CA ASP A 858 -61.04 7.07 3.78
C ASP A 858 -62.03 6.68 2.68
N THR A 859 -61.53 6.57 1.45
CA THR A 859 -62.29 6.08 0.30
C THR A 859 -61.62 4.83 -0.26
N ILE A 860 -62.31 3.70 -0.14
CA ILE A 860 -61.89 2.41 -0.70
C ILE A 860 -62.58 2.26 -2.06
N ARG A 861 -61.78 2.10 -3.13
CA ARG A 861 -62.26 2.24 -4.51
C ARG A 861 -62.76 0.94 -5.17
N ASP A 862 -62.23 -0.21 -4.78
CA ASP A 862 -62.34 -1.44 -5.56
C ASP A 862 -62.70 -2.69 -4.74
N PHE A 863 -63.14 -2.50 -3.49
CA PHE A 863 -63.47 -3.59 -2.55
C PHE A 863 -64.31 -4.73 -3.18
N ARG A 864 -63.72 -5.92 -3.24
CA ARG A 864 -64.30 -7.16 -3.78
C ARG A 864 -64.97 -7.98 -2.68
N VAL A 865 -66.29 -8.01 -2.72
CA VAL A 865 -67.10 -8.74 -1.73
C VAL A 865 -66.78 -10.24 -1.73
N GLY A 866 -66.39 -10.76 -0.56
CA GLY A 866 -66.13 -12.19 -0.35
C GLY A 866 -64.66 -12.59 -0.56
N GLU A 867 -63.84 -11.65 -1.02
CA GLU A 867 -62.39 -11.76 -1.14
C GLU A 867 -61.74 -10.81 -0.13
N ASP A 868 -62.03 -9.51 -0.26
CA ASP A 868 -61.45 -8.46 0.59
C ASP A 868 -62.16 -8.35 1.95
N GLN A 869 -61.45 -7.75 2.90
CA GLN A 869 -61.88 -7.58 4.28
C GLN A 869 -61.68 -6.15 4.77
N ILE A 870 -62.52 -5.77 5.73
CA ILE A 870 -62.33 -4.55 6.52
C ILE A 870 -61.73 -4.96 7.87
N GLY A 871 -60.46 -4.57 8.06
CA GLY A 871 -59.76 -4.67 9.33
C GLY A 871 -60.16 -3.54 10.27
N LEU A 872 -60.16 -3.82 11.58
CA LEU A 872 -60.49 -2.82 12.61
C LEU A 872 -59.36 -2.76 13.64
N THR A 873 -58.89 -1.54 13.93
CA THR A 873 -57.90 -1.27 14.98
C THR A 873 -58.38 -0.16 15.92
N GLY A 874 -57.52 0.33 16.83
CA GLY A 874 -57.85 1.42 17.75
C GLY A 874 -58.97 1.09 18.75
N GLY A 875 -59.20 -0.20 19.02
CA GLY A 875 -60.26 -0.67 19.92
C GLY A 875 -61.66 -0.71 19.31
N LEU A 876 -61.80 -0.49 17.99
CA LEU A 876 -63.06 -0.71 17.28
C LEU A 876 -63.44 -2.19 17.27
N THR A 877 -64.72 -2.45 17.43
CA THR A 877 -65.30 -3.78 17.26
C THR A 877 -66.41 -3.74 16.22
N TYR A 878 -66.69 -4.87 15.56
CA TYR A 878 -67.78 -4.96 14.58
C TYR A 878 -69.14 -4.54 15.16
N GLY A 879 -69.39 -4.78 16.45
CA GLY A 879 -70.63 -4.37 17.12
C GLY A 879 -70.81 -2.85 17.23
N GLN A 880 -69.73 -2.08 17.03
CA GLN A 880 -69.75 -0.62 17.06
C GLN A 880 -69.92 -0.01 15.67
N LEU A 881 -70.02 -0.78 14.59
CA LEU A 881 -70.14 -0.24 13.25
C LEU A 881 -71.61 -0.10 12.79
N SER A 882 -71.91 1.03 12.15
CA SER A 882 -73.13 1.27 11.38
C SER A 882 -72.78 1.35 9.90
N ILE A 883 -73.21 0.36 9.13
CA ILE A 883 -72.99 0.26 7.69
C ILE A 883 -74.28 0.66 6.97
N THR A 884 -74.22 1.72 6.15
CA THR A 884 -75.42 2.28 5.48
C THR A 884 -75.17 2.59 4.02
N GLN A 885 -76.14 2.29 3.16
CA GLN A 885 -76.09 2.66 1.75
C GLN A 885 -76.39 4.16 1.57
N ARG A 886 -75.56 4.86 0.78
CA ARG A 886 -75.77 6.25 0.35
C ARG A 886 -75.45 6.38 -1.13
N SER A 887 -76.48 6.42 -1.97
CA SER A 887 -76.32 6.45 -3.44
C SER A 887 -75.47 5.26 -3.91
N SER A 888 -74.41 5.49 -4.71
CA SER A 888 -73.45 4.50 -5.18
C SER A 888 -72.35 4.12 -4.18
N GLN A 889 -72.39 4.66 -2.95
CA GLN A 889 -71.39 4.38 -1.91
C GLN A 889 -72.01 3.67 -0.70
N THR A 890 -71.20 2.82 -0.08
CA THR A 890 -71.47 2.30 1.27
C THR A 890 -70.68 3.10 2.29
N TRP A 891 -71.34 3.56 3.35
CA TRP A 891 -70.74 4.36 4.41
C TRP A 891 -70.61 3.55 5.69
N ILE A 892 -69.41 3.50 6.26
CA ILE A 892 -69.09 2.82 7.52
C ILE A 892 -68.88 3.87 8.60
N ARG A 893 -69.66 3.80 9.69
CA ARG A 893 -69.61 4.74 10.81
C ARG A 893 -69.36 4.04 12.14
N ASP A 894 -68.66 4.70 13.05
CA ASP A 894 -68.68 4.32 14.46
C ASP A 894 -69.99 4.80 15.11
N THR A 895 -70.71 3.89 15.74
CA THR A 895 -71.97 4.15 16.44
C THR A 895 -71.77 4.88 17.77
N ALA A 896 -70.61 4.73 18.42
CA ALA A 896 -70.32 5.37 19.69
C ALA A 896 -70.07 6.88 19.51
N THR A 897 -69.30 7.24 18.49
CA THR A 897 -68.90 8.65 18.23
C THR A 897 -69.71 9.30 17.10
N SER A 898 -70.45 8.53 16.30
CA SER A 898 -71.08 8.96 15.03
C SER A 898 -70.09 9.37 13.93
N GLN A 899 -68.79 9.15 14.13
CA GLN A 899 -67.75 9.41 13.14
C GLN A 899 -67.98 8.57 11.87
N LEU A 900 -67.78 9.18 10.70
CA LEU A 900 -67.65 8.45 9.44
C LEU A 900 -66.21 7.98 9.33
N LEU A 901 -66.00 6.68 9.15
CA LEU A 901 -64.68 6.06 9.09
C LEU A 901 -64.25 5.87 7.63
N ALA A 902 -65.13 5.29 6.80
CA ALA A 902 -64.80 5.03 5.41
C ALA A 902 -66.02 5.08 4.48
N ARG A 903 -65.73 5.28 3.19
CA ARG A 903 -66.64 5.17 2.06
C ARG A 903 -66.13 4.07 1.13
N LEU A 904 -66.99 3.13 0.78
CA LEU A 904 -66.69 2.10 -0.21
C LEU A 904 -67.44 2.44 -1.50
N ASP A 905 -66.71 2.57 -2.60
CA ASP A 905 -67.28 2.83 -3.93
C ASP A 905 -67.85 1.56 -4.55
N GLY A 906 -69.06 1.62 -5.12
CA GLY A 906 -69.62 0.51 -5.88
C GLY A 906 -70.10 -0.70 -5.08
N VAL A 907 -69.82 -0.78 -3.78
CA VAL A 907 -70.25 -1.87 -2.90
C VAL A 907 -71.64 -1.62 -2.33
N ASN A 908 -72.48 -2.66 -2.30
CA ASN A 908 -73.78 -2.63 -1.63
C ASN A 908 -73.62 -2.94 -0.13
N ALA A 909 -74.16 -2.08 0.75
CA ALA A 909 -74.04 -2.21 2.20
C ALA A 909 -74.54 -3.55 2.74
N SER A 910 -75.55 -4.16 2.10
CA SER A 910 -76.10 -5.46 2.51
C SER A 910 -75.24 -6.66 2.13
N ALA A 911 -74.22 -6.46 1.29
CA ALA A 911 -73.29 -7.50 0.85
C ALA A 911 -72.11 -7.68 1.82
N LEU A 912 -71.88 -6.73 2.73
CA LEU A 912 -70.86 -6.83 3.76
C LEU A 912 -71.36 -7.72 4.90
N ILE A 913 -70.67 -8.83 5.14
CA ILE A 913 -71.03 -9.84 6.14
C ILE A 913 -69.89 -9.96 7.15
N ALA A 914 -70.21 -9.88 8.45
CA ALA A 914 -69.23 -10.10 9.50
C ALA A 914 -68.87 -11.59 9.62
N GLN A 915 -67.57 -11.90 9.63
CA GLN A 915 -67.04 -13.25 9.89
C GLN A 915 -66.37 -13.31 11.27
N ALA A 916 -66.49 -14.44 11.97
CA ALA A 916 -65.80 -14.63 13.25
C ALA A 916 -64.31 -14.92 13.00
N ALA A 917 -63.43 -14.16 13.65
CA ALA A 917 -62.00 -14.15 13.40
C ALA A 917 -61.34 -15.54 13.47
N THR A 918 -60.69 -15.95 12.38
CA THR A 918 -59.44 -16.71 12.47
C THR A 918 -58.34 -15.69 12.78
N SER A 919 -57.73 -15.83 13.95
CA SER A 919 -56.68 -14.99 14.54
C SER A 919 -55.99 -13.99 13.59
N PHE A 920 -56.30 -12.70 13.75
CA PHE A 920 -55.51 -11.60 13.22
C PHE A 920 -54.31 -11.37 14.15
N VAL A 921 -53.09 -11.45 13.62
CA VAL A 921 -51.91 -10.95 14.32
C VAL A 921 -51.93 -9.43 14.13
N VAL A 922 -52.12 -8.71 15.23
CA VAL A 922 -51.75 -7.29 15.30
C VAL A 922 -50.24 -7.31 15.54
N ILE A 923 -49.46 -6.80 14.58
CA ILE A 923 -48.05 -6.45 14.79
C ILE A 923 -48.03 -5.04 15.35
#